data_AF-A0A8T4YTF7-F1
#
_entry.id   AF-A0A8T4YTF7-F1
#
_cell.length_a   1.000
_cell.length_b   1.000
_cell.length_c   1.000
_cell.angle_alpha   90.00
_cell.angle_beta   90.00
_cell.angle_gamma   90.00
#
_symmetry.space_group_name_H-M   'P 1'
#
loop_
_entity.id
_entity.type
_entity.pdbx_description
1 polymer ?
#
loop_
_entity_poly.entity_id
_entity_poly.type
_entity_poly.pdbx_seq_one_letter_code
_entity_poly.pdbx_strand_id
1 'polypeptide(L)'
;MLLVLALLNSTLTGGIEVATNDCGQDGETREVKLSPGTVLPENRNHYLDTDETCVKLEYPRGMVLQNTTGDLLFNVTTDTTKRTISIYVPYEFGVRTSRRYVWSSITNDYSCISISRLSVLDPIAPGWFRVTVSNGTSSIYPHSHLIRLFNVTAPGVVGRYFFKVFMDGRSIGAGNFPTLVVSADLNPAYISGTVLDCSSGFQRYRYGYVYEYSYAYGSPIQLEGSEGGKVVAEGIALDGRSVVGQAYFNASAEGRYTLYGLAAGVYNLTAYAAGYSPTSMPRLVQVCAGQSLDGVDLCVYASPKIEGVIWSKCGGRPIPWGPIATRTGPQFGAALVLVGVMGRDFIYATRGANTSDFLRYDTVADLWETMQPTPGPIGPGGSLAFDGDQYIYALQGGGSNSFYRYDVANNNWTTINSNNPSAAEGGSLACDGQYIYALVGGNTDAFWRYDPGGNSWVRLGQAPSTVGAGGSLTFDGESKFYAFQGDGANAFWIYDPLSDTWSHDPPADPTSPISAGGALTYDTQNRIIYALVGGGSADFLSYSNLTDSWTTLANINPPSGVGAGGALAFDSHDGLIYALVGSGSASFYAYNTATGDWSSKADFPLSYPRPITVEILDLLDNSQRFLEGFTDPDSYNYFFIYDGSTELDGHIPQDGSGYVSGIWLQPYK
;
A
#
# COMPACT_ATOMS: atom_id res chain seq x y z
N MET A 1 4.21 18.78 35.99
CA MET A 1 2.84 18.25 35.81
C MET A 1 1.99 19.38 35.26
N LEU A 2 2.04 19.62 33.94
CA LEU A 2 1.21 20.60 33.25
C LEU A 2 0.10 19.83 32.53
N LEU A 3 -1.14 20.01 32.99
CA LEU A 3 -2.33 19.55 32.31
C LEU A 3 -2.65 20.59 31.22
N VAL A 4 -2.27 20.33 29.96
CA VAL A 4 -2.79 21.12 28.83
C VAL A 4 -4.13 20.52 28.43
N LEU A 5 -5.20 21.09 28.97
CA LEU A 5 -6.57 20.79 28.61
C LEU A 5 -6.92 21.58 27.34
N ALA A 6 -6.72 21.00 26.16
CA ALA A 6 -7.33 21.52 24.94
C ALA A 6 -8.81 21.08 24.90
N LEU A 7 -9.68 21.92 25.46
CA LEU A 7 -11.13 21.81 25.30
C LEU A 7 -11.48 22.14 23.84
N LEU A 8 -11.82 21.12 23.06
CA LEU A 8 -12.47 21.24 21.75
C LEU A 8 -13.98 21.27 21.97
N ASN A 9 -14.59 22.44 21.80
CA ASN A 9 -16.03 22.60 21.82
C ASN A 9 -16.48 23.12 20.44
N SER A 10 -17.22 22.31 19.69
CA SER A 10 -17.93 22.74 18.48
C SER A 10 -19.43 22.75 18.76
N THR A 11 -19.87 23.68 19.61
CA THR A 11 -21.24 24.20 19.60
C THR A 11 -21.19 25.68 19.97
N LEU A 12 -21.26 26.55 18.96
CA LEU A 12 -21.79 27.92 18.98
C LEU A 12 -21.45 28.58 17.64
N THR A 13 -22.26 28.34 16.62
CA THR A 13 -22.70 29.44 15.74
C THR A 13 -24.13 29.75 16.12
N GLY A 14 -24.29 30.31 17.31
CA GLY A 14 -25.33 31.30 17.54
C GLY A 14 -24.61 32.63 17.49
N GLY A 15 -24.67 33.33 16.35
CA GLY A 15 -24.69 34.78 16.46
C GLY A 15 -25.93 35.11 17.26
N ILE A 16 -25.78 35.38 18.56
CA ILE A 16 -26.74 36.25 19.22
C ILE A 16 -26.30 37.64 18.79
N GLU A 17 -26.92 38.19 17.75
CA GLU A 17 -27.55 39.47 18.01
C GLU A 17 -29.04 39.20 18.12
N VAL A 18 -29.61 39.78 19.17
CA VAL A 18 -31.01 39.71 19.54
C VAL A 18 -31.88 39.99 18.31
N ALA A 19 -32.87 39.11 18.07
CA ALA A 19 -33.98 39.12 17.09
C ALA A 19 -34.09 40.34 16.11
N THR A 20 -34.46 40.15 14.84
CA THR A 20 -35.82 39.75 14.41
C THR A 20 -35.92 39.30 12.94
N ASN A 21 -36.85 38.37 12.71
CA ASN A 21 -37.73 38.15 11.55
C ASN A 21 -37.19 38.10 10.10
N ASP A 22 -37.59 36.99 9.45
CA ASP A 22 -38.25 36.89 8.14
C ASP A 22 -37.54 36.08 7.04
N CYS A 23 -38.40 35.50 6.20
CA CYS A 23 -38.25 34.35 5.31
C CYS A 23 -37.24 34.49 4.16
N GLY A 24 -36.72 33.36 3.67
CA GLY A 24 -36.08 33.27 2.35
C GLY A 24 -35.43 31.91 2.08
N GLN A 25 -35.95 31.20 1.08
CA GLN A 25 -35.27 30.07 0.43
C GLN A 25 -34.06 30.58 -0.34
N ASP A 26 -32.96 29.84 -0.34
CA ASP A 26 -32.43 29.21 -1.56
C ASP A 26 -31.17 28.40 -1.23
N GLY A 27 -31.03 27.27 -1.91
CA GLY A 27 -29.92 26.36 -1.73
C GLY A 27 -28.63 26.95 -2.30
N GLU A 28 -27.52 26.73 -1.60
CA GLU A 28 -26.21 26.64 -2.22
C GLU A 28 -25.27 25.78 -1.35
N THR A 29 -24.38 25.10 -2.05
CA THR A 29 -23.46 24.03 -1.66
C THR A 29 -22.64 24.35 -0.41
N ARG A 30 -22.56 23.37 0.51
CA ARG A 30 -21.73 23.47 1.71
C ARG A 30 -20.31 22.97 1.43
N GLU A 31 -19.35 23.89 1.43
CA GLU A 31 -17.93 23.58 1.61
C GLU A 31 -17.68 23.04 3.01
N VAL A 32 -16.88 21.96 3.08
CA VAL A 32 -16.44 21.31 4.31
C VAL A 32 -15.27 22.11 4.90
N LYS A 33 -15.39 22.55 6.16
CA LYS A 33 -14.28 23.11 6.95
C LYS A 33 -14.04 22.23 8.17
N LEU A 34 -12.88 21.58 8.20
CA LEU A 34 -12.40 20.74 9.30
C LEU A 34 -11.16 21.39 9.94
N SER A 35 -11.12 21.39 11.27
CA SER A 35 -10.03 21.89 12.14
C SER A 35 -9.47 20.71 12.95
N PRO A 36 -8.15 20.61 13.23
CA PRO A 36 -7.14 21.66 13.18
C PRO A 36 -6.37 21.67 11.85
N GLY A 37 -6.74 22.58 10.95
CA GLY A 37 -6.09 22.76 9.65
C GLY A 37 -6.61 24.00 8.91
N THR A 38 -5.66 24.73 8.31
CA THR A 38 -5.77 25.73 7.22
C THR A 38 -6.79 26.87 7.36
N VAL A 39 -6.28 28.07 7.70
CA VAL A 39 -6.89 29.33 7.28
C VAL A 39 -6.13 29.80 6.04
N LEU A 40 -6.85 30.10 4.96
CA LEU A 40 -6.28 30.71 3.75
C LEU A 40 -5.71 32.10 4.08
N PRO A 41 -4.63 32.54 3.42
CA PRO A 41 -4.08 33.85 3.68
C PRO A 41 -5.07 34.99 3.41
N GLU A 42 -5.49 35.69 4.47
CA GLU A 42 -6.14 37.00 4.37
C GLU A 42 -5.07 38.08 4.19
N ASN A 43 -4.48 38.15 2.99
CA ASN A 43 -3.72 39.26 2.36
C ASN A 43 -3.45 40.55 3.18
N ARG A 44 -2.84 40.47 4.37
CA ARG A 44 -2.40 41.63 5.15
C ARG A 44 -0.88 41.70 5.15
N ASN A 45 -0.34 42.18 4.03
CA ASN A 45 1.08 42.45 3.87
C ASN A 45 1.43 43.73 4.64
N HIS A 46 2.51 43.72 5.43
CA HIS A 46 3.10 44.93 6.00
C HIS A 46 4.56 45.03 5.58
N TYR A 47 4.95 46.18 5.06
CA TYR A 47 6.32 46.51 4.72
C TYR A 47 6.91 47.30 5.89
N LEU A 48 8.06 46.85 6.42
CA LEU A 48 8.88 47.67 7.32
C LEU A 48 9.80 48.56 6.47
N ASP A 49 10.35 49.65 7.03
CA ASP A 49 11.12 50.74 6.38
C ASP A 49 12.41 50.32 5.60
N THR A 50 12.56 49.06 5.23
CA THR A 50 13.53 48.54 4.26
C THR A 50 12.81 47.69 3.22
N ASP A 51 12.94 48.05 1.94
CA ASP A 51 12.22 47.48 0.78
C ASP A 51 12.43 45.97 0.52
N GLU A 52 13.18 45.23 1.35
CA GLU A 52 13.63 43.86 1.02
C GLU A 52 12.93 42.72 1.77
N THR A 53 11.97 42.96 2.67
CA THR A 53 11.29 41.87 3.39
C THR A 53 9.80 42.13 3.58
N CYS A 54 8.96 41.28 3.00
CA CYS A 54 7.52 41.23 3.26
C CYS A 54 7.27 40.42 4.54
N VAL A 55 6.51 40.98 5.49
CA VAL A 55 6.09 40.27 6.71
C VAL A 55 4.60 39.93 6.58
N LYS A 56 4.27 38.63 6.59
CA LYS A 56 2.88 38.14 6.70
C LYS A 56 2.57 37.70 8.13
N LEU A 57 1.42 38.08 8.65
CA LEU A 57 1.03 37.86 10.07
C LEU A 57 0.35 36.50 10.33
N GLU A 58 0.53 35.52 9.44
CA GLU A 58 -0.24 34.28 9.48
C GLU A 58 0.58 33.09 9.95
N TYR A 59 0.09 32.46 11.01
CA TYR A 59 0.72 31.30 11.62
C TYR A 59 -0.34 30.21 11.87
N PRO A 60 -0.03 28.92 11.64
CA PRO A 60 -0.97 27.82 11.91
C PRO A 60 -1.42 27.80 13.38
N ARG A 61 -2.71 27.60 13.63
CA ARG A 61 -3.30 27.65 14.99
C ARG A 61 -3.05 26.41 15.85
N GLY A 62 -2.60 25.29 15.26
CA GLY A 62 -2.24 24.07 15.98
C GLY A 62 -0.74 24.06 16.30
N MET A 63 -0.36 24.26 17.56
CA MET A 63 1.03 24.33 18.00
C MET A 63 1.29 23.53 19.28
N VAL A 64 2.44 22.86 19.34
CA VAL A 64 2.99 22.21 20.54
C VAL A 64 4.46 22.58 20.70
N LEU A 65 4.96 22.63 21.93
CA LEU A 65 6.39 22.86 22.17
C LEU A 65 7.20 21.58 21.95
N GLN A 66 8.38 21.70 21.36
CA GLN A 66 9.32 20.59 21.15
C GLN A 66 9.64 19.87 22.48
N ASN A 67 9.86 18.56 22.41
CA ASN A 67 10.19 17.72 23.58
C ASN A 67 9.18 17.78 24.74
N THR A 68 7.95 18.21 24.49
CA THR A 68 6.87 18.14 25.50
C THR A 68 6.03 16.90 25.29
N THR A 69 5.50 16.34 26.38
CA THR A 69 4.64 15.16 26.35
C THR A 69 3.21 15.55 26.70
N GLY A 70 2.27 15.12 25.87
CA GLY A 70 0.84 15.38 26.02
C GLY A 70 0.01 14.34 25.27
N ASP A 71 -1.25 14.66 25.01
CA ASP A 71 -2.14 13.77 24.28
C ASP A 71 -2.50 14.38 22.93
N LEU A 72 -2.68 13.54 21.92
CA LEU A 72 -3.21 13.93 20.62
C LEU A 72 -4.66 13.44 20.52
N LEU A 73 -5.59 14.35 20.20
CA LEU A 73 -7.00 14.03 19.98
C LEU A 73 -7.37 14.32 18.54
N PHE A 74 -7.80 13.29 17.82
CA PHE A 74 -8.26 13.35 16.45
C PHE A 74 -9.78 13.28 16.43
N ASN A 75 -10.41 14.25 15.75
CA ASN A 75 -11.83 14.21 15.44
C ASN A 75 -12.01 13.85 13.97
N VAL A 76 -12.44 12.62 13.71
CA VAL A 76 -12.58 12.06 12.36
C VAL A 76 -14.06 11.96 12.02
N THR A 77 -14.50 12.70 11.02
CA THR A 77 -15.91 12.67 10.57
C THR A 77 -16.04 11.81 9.33
N THR A 78 -16.97 10.87 9.33
CA THR A 78 -17.28 10.01 8.19
C THR A 78 -18.67 10.34 7.65
N ASP A 79 -18.80 10.41 6.33
CA ASP A 79 -20.05 10.64 5.59
C ASP A 79 -20.79 9.33 5.23
N THR A 80 -20.04 8.24 5.25
CA THR A 80 -20.43 6.88 4.88
C THR A 80 -19.99 5.92 5.97
N THR A 81 -20.63 4.74 6.01
CA THR A 81 -20.22 3.68 6.93
C THR A 81 -18.81 3.21 6.60
N LYS A 82 -17.95 3.11 7.61
CA LYS A 82 -16.57 2.60 7.46
C LYS A 82 -16.38 1.33 8.29
N ARG A 83 -15.39 0.50 7.96
CA ARG A 83 -14.96 -0.64 8.79
C ARG A 83 -13.81 -0.27 9.72
N THR A 84 -12.88 0.54 9.23
CA THR A 84 -11.66 0.90 9.96
C THR A 84 -11.30 2.35 9.74
N ILE A 85 -10.74 2.97 10.79
CA ILE A 85 -10.07 4.27 10.71
C ILE A 85 -8.62 4.05 11.16
N SER A 86 -7.68 4.37 10.29
CA SER A 86 -6.25 4.27 10.55
C SER A 86 -5.59 5.65 10.55
N ILE A 87 -4.87 5.96 11.62
CA ILE A 87 -4.10 7.20 11.78
C ILE A 87 -2.62 6.84 11.85
N TYR A 88 -1.83 7.47 10.99
CA TYR A 88 -0.39 7.31 10.92
C TYR A 88 0.28 8.51 11.56
N VAL A 89 1.07 8.23 12.60
CA VAL A 89 1.81 9.22 13.37
C VAL A 89 3.28 9.18 12.96
N PRO A 90 3.90 10.34 12.63
CA PRO A 90 5.30 10.39 12.23
C PRO A 90 6.24 9.77 13.26
N TYR A 91 7.31 9.14 12.78
CA TYR A 91 8.25 8.39 13.62
C TYR A 91 9.02 9.27 14.61
N GLU A 92 9.10 10.58 14.33
CA GLU A 92 9.75 11.57 15.18
C GLU A 92 8.98 11.80 16.49
N PHE A 93 7.67 11.52 16.51
CA PHE A 93 6.88 11.56 17.73
C PHE A 93 7.18 10.34 18.61
N GLY A 94 7.38 10.57 19.90
CA GLY A 94 7.50 9.51 20.89
C GLY A 94 6.13 8.92 21.20
N VAL A 95 5.77 7.80 20.57
CA VAL A 95 4.49 7.09 20.76
C VAL A 95 4.69 5.80 21.56
N ARG A 96 3.78 5.51 22.50
CA ARG A 96 3.74 4.24 23.24
C ARG A 96 2.91 3.21 22.45
N THR A 97 3.52 2.08 22.07
CA THR A 97 2.90 1.04 21.22
C THR A 97 1.97 0.07 21.95
N SER A 98 1.50 0.39 23.15
CA SER A 98 0.47 -0.41 23.83
C SER A 98 -0.90 0.21 23.56
N ARG A 99 -1.86 -0.61 23.14
CA ARG A 99 -3.27 -0.20 22.94
C ARG A 99 -3.93 0.48 24.15
N ARG A 100 -3.37 0.33 25.35
CA ARG A 100 -3.81 1.06 26.57
C ARG A 100 -3.57 2.57 26.48
N TYR A 101 -2.70 3.02 25.58
CA TYR A 101 -2.45 4.43 25.30
C TYR A 101 -3.32 4.97 24.16
N VAL A 102 -4.35 4.23 23.74
CA VAL A 102 -5.33 4.69 22.76
C VAL A 102 -6.71 4.61 23.38
N TRP A 103 -7.51 5.66 23.18
CA TRP A 103 -8.94 5.66 23.48
C TRP A 103 -9.70 6.08 22.25
N SER A 104 -10.88 5.49 22.03
CA SER A 104 -11.75 5.85 20.92
C SER A 104 -13.21 5.95 21.38
N SER A 105 -13.99 6.82 20.74
CA SER A 105 -15.45 6.84 20.87
C SER A 105 -16.14 5.76 20.04
N ILE A 106 -15.41 5.06 19.17
CA ILE A 106 -15.94 4.04 18.25
C ILE A 106 -16.24 2.74 18.97
N THR A 107 -15.35 2.32 19.87
CA THR A 107 -15.41 1.03 20.56
C THR A 107 -14.86 1.16 21.98
N ASN A 108 -15.45 0.41 22.90
CA ASN A 108 -14.90 0.19 24.25
C ASN A 108 -14.10 -1.13 24.35
N ASP A 109 -14.07 -1.93 23.28
CA ASP A 109 -13.28 -3.16 23.23
C ASP A 109 -11.88 -2.89 22.69
N TYR A 110 -10.89 -3.03 23.57
CA TYR A 110 -9.47 -2.88 23.24
C TYR A 110 -8.92 -3.99 22.33
N SER A 111 -9.69 -5.03 22.02
CA SER A 111 -9.35 -5.99 20.95
C SER A 111 -9.43 -5.35 19.56
N CYS A 112 -10.34 -4.38 19.39
CA CYS A 112 -10.63 -3.68 18.14
C CYS A 112 -9.74 -2.44 17.92
N ILE A 113 -8.71 -2.26 18.75
CA ILE A 113 -7.74 -1.17 18.66
C ILE A 113 -6.35 -1.80 18.53
N SER A 114 -5.69 -1.49 17.42
CA SER A 114 -4.30 -1.88 17.19
C SER A 114 -3.41 -0.65 17.10
N ILE A 115 -2.19 -0.79 17.62
CA ILE A 115 -1.15 0.22 17.48
C ILE A 115 0.20 -0.50 17.30
N SER A 116 0.92 -0.17 16.25
CA SER A 116 2.22 -0.76 15.96
C SER A 116 3.15 0.23 15.28
N ARG A 117 4.46 -0.03 15.36
CA ARG A 117 5.45 0.64 14.53
C ARG A 117 5.59 -0.14 13.22
N LEU A 118 5.51 0.56 12.10
CA LEU A 118 5.60 -0.02 10.78
C LEU A 118 7.06 -0.32 10.41
N SER A 119 7.22 -1.19 9.42
CA SER A 119 8.53 -1.49 8.84
C SER A 119 9.14 -0.22 8.24
N VAL A 120 10.47 -0.14 8.23
CA VAL A 120 11.19 0.90 7.48
C VAL A 120 11.06 0.72 5.97
N LEU A 121 10.54 -0.42 5.51
CA LEU A 121 10.24 -0.71 4.10
C LEU A 121 8.74 -0.55 3.77
N ASP A 122 7.93 0.00 4.69
CA ASP A 122 6.48 0.14 4.49
C ASP A 122 6.18 1.15 3.35
N PRO A 123 5.41 0.78 2.32
CA PRO A 123 5.20 1.63 1.14
C PRO A 123 4.28 2.83 1.42
N ILE A 124 3.62 2.89 2.58
CA ILE A 124 2.68 3.96 2.94
C ILE A 124 3.29 4.89 3.98
N ALA A 125 4.01 4.39 4.98
CA ALA A 125 4.60 5.23 6.03
C ALA A 125 5.82 4.54 6.71
N PRO A 126 6.99 4.56 6.05
CA PRO A 126 8.22 3.91 6.52
C PRO A 126 8.60 4.26 7.96
N GLY A 127 8.54 3.28 8.86
CA GLY A 127 8.94 3.44 10.26
C GLY A 127 7.99 4.26 11.16
N TRP A 128 6.85 4.72 10.62
CA TRP A 128 5.82 5.48 11.35
C TRP A 128 5.03 4.58 12.30
N PHE A 129 4.23 5.18 13.18
CA PHE A 129 3.29 4.45 14.03
C PHE A 129 1.91 4.43 13.36
N ARG A 130 1.30 3.26 13.24
CA ARG A 130 -0.07 3.10 12.77
C ARG A 130 -0.99 2.78 13.93
N VAL A 131 -2.04 3.57 14.11
CA VAL A 131 -3.16 3.28 15.00
C VAL A 131 -4.37 2.94 14.16
N THR A 132 -4.93 1.75 14.32
CA THR A 132 -6.15 1.34 13.62
C THR A 132 -7.24 1.06 14.65
N VAL A 133 -8.42 1.63 14.41
CA VAL A 133 -9.61 1.41 15.23
C VAL A 133 -10.72 0.85 14.36
N SER A 134 -11.36 -0.23 14.82
CA SER A 134 -12.56 -0.82 14.24
C SER A 134 -13.66 -0.94 15.30
N ASN A 135 -14.87 -1.34 14.88
CA ASN A 135 -15.99 -1.66 15.77
C ASN A 135 -16.28 -3.17 15.75
N GLY A 136 -15.22 -3.99 15.80
CA GLY A 136 -15.31 -5.46 15.72
C GLY A 136 -15.92 -5.92 14.40
N THR A 137 -17.00 -6.70 14.48
CA THR A 137 -17.77 -7.16 13.31
C THR A 137 -18.79 -6.14 12.81
N SER A 138 -18.99 -5.02 13.51
CA SER A 138 -19.94 -3.97 13.15
C SER A 138 -19.28 -2.83 12.40
N SER A 139 -20.06 -2.10 11.60
CA SER A 139 -19.60 -0.89 10.93
C SER A 139 -19.45 0.30 11.89
N ILE A 140 -18.55 1.20 11.54
CA ILE A 140 -18.42 2.56 12.08
C ILE A 140 -19.44 3.44 11.35
N TYR A 141 -20.44 3.95 12.06
CA TYR A 141 -21.53 4.73 11.47
C TYR A 141 -21.07 6.14 11.03
N PRO A 142 -21.74 6.75 10.04
CA PRO A 142 -21.46 8.11 9.60
C PRO A 142 -21.70 9.13 10.73
N HIS A 143 -20.63 9.63 11.34
CA HIS A 143 -20.63 10.77 12.27
C HIS A 143 -19.18 11.17 12.63
N SER A 144 -19.04 12.12 13.55
CA SER A 144 -17.75 12.50 14.14
C SER A 144 -17.33 11.50 15.22
N HIS A 145 -16.13 10.96 15.09
CA HIS A 145 -15.51 9.99 15.99
C HIS A 145 -14.23 10.56 16.59
N LEU A 146 -14.04 10.34 17.88
CA LEU A 146 -12.86 10.81 18.60
C LEU A 146 -11.88 9.65 18.78
N ILE A 147 -10.62 9.86 18.39
CA ILE A 147 -9.51 8.94 18.66
C ILE A 147 -8.43 9.72 19.40
N ARG A 148 -8.11 9.30 20.62
CA ARG A 148 -7.11 9.92 21.48
C ARG A 148 -5.91 9.01 21.63
N LEU A 149 -4.72 9.57 21.43
CA LEU A 149 -3.44 8.95 21.77
C LEU A 149 -2.89 9.62 23.02
N PHE A 150 -2.62 8.83 24.06
CA PHE A 150 -2.08 9.32 25.32
C PHE A 150 -0.56 9.32 25.33
N ASN A 151 0.02 10.28 26.06
CA ASN A 151 1.44 10.27 26.42
C ASN A 151 2.37 10.29 25.19
N VAL A 152 1.99 11.07 24.18
CA VAL A 152 2.76 11.32 22.95
C VAL A 152 3.76 12.44 23.20
N THR A 153 5.03 12.19 22.90
CA THR A 153 6.10 13.19 23.04
C THR A 153 6.36 13.88 21.71
N ALA A 154 6.28 15.20 21.70
CA ALA A 154 6.61 16.02 20.53
C ALA A 154 8.10 15.92 20.20
N PRO A 155 8.47 15.91 18.90
CA PRO A 155 9.86 15.79 18.46
C PRO A 155 10.72 16.98 18.87
N GLY A 156 12.04 16.79 18.79
CA GLY A 156 13.04 17.85 19.01
C GLY A 156 13.31 18.72 17.77
N VAL A 157 12.86 18.29 16.59
CA VAL A 157 12.98 19.05 15.33
C VAL A 157 11.70 19.85 15.11
N VAL A 158 11.83 21.15 14.89
CA VAL A 158 10.69 22.06 14.74
C VAL A 158 10.17 22.15 13.31
N GLY A 159 8.88 22.48 13.22
CA GLY A 159 8.16 22.75 11.98
C GLY A 159 6.77 22.09 11.95
N ARG A 160 6.11 22.11 10.78
CA ARG A 160 4.76 21.56 10.61
C ARG A 160 4.75 20.07 10.26
N TYR A 161 4.25 19.23 11.15
CA TYR A 161 4.04 17.80 10.91
C TYR A 161 2.62 17.56 10.38
N PHE A 162 2.43 16.49 9.62
CA PHE A 162 1.10 16.01 9.23
C PHE A 162 0.90 14.56 9.70
N PHE A 163 -0.36 14.15 9.82
CA PHE A 163 -0.72 12.77 10.19
C PHE A 163 -1.55 12.19 9.06
N LYS A 164 -1.17 11.02 8.55
CA LYS A 164 -1.96 10.42 7.47
C LYS A 164 -3.18 9.75 8.04
N VAL A 165 -4.31 9.92 7.37
CA VAL A 165 -5.56 9.29 7.79
C VAL A 165 -6.08 8.45 6.64
N PHE A 166 -6.38 7.20 6.94
CA PHE A 166 -6.92 6.23 6.01
C PHE A 166 -8.23 5.69 6.57
N MET A 167 -9.23 5.56 5.71
CA MET A 167 -10.52 4.95 6.03
C MET A 167 -10.68 3.75 5.13
N ASP A 168 -10.86 2.55 5.71
CA ASP A 168 -10.93 1.30 4.96
C ASP A 168 -9.72 1.09 4.03
N GLY A 169 -8.55 1.51 4.50
CA GLY A 169 -7.30 1.45 3.74
C GLY A 169 -7.19 2.44 2.58
N ARG A 170 -8.17 3.30 2.36
CA ARG A 170 -8.10 4.39 1.37
C ARG A 170 -7.70 5.70 2.03
N SER A 171 -6.75 6.42 1.41
CA SER A 171 -6.32 7.75 1.87
C SER A 171 -7.47 8.75 1.76
N ILE A 172 -7.63 9.63 2.75
CA ILE A 172 -8.59 10.75 2.67
C ILE A 172 -8.11 11.91 1.80
N GLY A 173 -6.93 11.76 1.18
CA GLY A 173 -6.28 12.82 0.41
C GLY A 173 -5.33 13.66 1.26
N ALA A 174 -4.19 14.00 0.66
CA ALA A 174 -3.11 14.79 1.24
C ALA A 174 -3.58 16.11 1.87
N GLY A 175 -4.35 16.91 1.12
CA GLY A 175 -4.87 18.20 1.59
C GLY A 175 -5.85 18.12 2.75
N ASN A 176 -6.36 16.92 3.06
CA ASN A 176 -7.26 16.68 4.19
C ASN A 176 -6.53 16.12 5.42
N PHE A 177 -5.20 15.89 5.35
CA PHE A 177 -4.45 15.40 6.49
C PHE A 177 -4.32 16.47 7.58
N PRO A 178 -4.60 16.14 8.85
CA PRO A 178 -4.42 17.07 9.95
C PRO A 178 -2.94 17.43 10.11
N THR A 179 -2.68 18.67 10.54
CA THR A 179 -1.32 19.20 10.72
C THR A 179 -1.11 19.76 12.12
N LEU A 180 0.13 19.71 12.61
CA LEU A 180 0.55 20.22 13.91
C LEU A 180 1.92 20.86 13.80
N VAL A 181 2.07 22.11 14.26
CA VAL A 181 3.37 22.78 14.34
C VAL A 181 4.05 22.42 15.65
N VAL A 182 5.26 21.88 15.57
CA VAL A 182 6.16 21.73 16.70
C VAL A 182 7.07 22.95 16.74
N SER A 183 7.10 23.63 17.88
CA SER A 183 7.75 24.91 18.05
C SER A 183 8.84 24.88 19.13
N ALA A 184 9.93 25.61 18.90
CA ALA A 184 10.99 25.81 19.89
C ALA A 184 10.66 26.88 20.93
N ASP A 185 9.64 27.71 20.68
CA ASP A 185 9.26 28.86 21.52
C ASP A 185 7.73 29.09 21.55
N LEU A 186 7.24 29.85 22.53
CA LEU A 186 5.84 30.26 22.63
C LEU A 186 5.47 31.35 21.61
N ASN A 187 6.43 32.15 21.18
CA ASN A 187 6.26 33.16 20.14
C ASN A 187 7.14 32.84 18.91
N PRO A 188 6.84 31.76 18.19
CA PRO A 188 7.71 31.29 17.12
C PRO A 188 7.70 32.21 15.91
N ALA A 189 8.78 32.09 15.16
CA ALA A 189 8.94 32.65 13.84
C ALA A 189 8.79 31.58 12.76
N TYR A 190 8.69 32.02 11.51
CA TYR A 190 8.87 31.16 10.35
C TYR A 190 9.78 31.81 9.31
N ILE A 191 10.45 30.98 8.52
CA ILE A 191 11.23 31.40 7.34
C ILE A 191 10.62 30.75 6.11
N SER A 192 10.38 31.51 5.04
CA SER A 192 9.95 30.98 3.74
C SER A 192 10.80 31.54 2.60
N GLY A 193 10.86 30.80 1.50
CA GLY A 193 11.57 31.20 0.31
C GLY A 193 11.51 30.12 -0.76
N THR A 194 12.35 30.27 -1.77
CA THR A 194 12.45 29.36 -2.91
C THR A 194 13.88 28.83 -3.04
N VAL A 195 14.00 27.52 -3.29
CA VAL A 195 15.26 26.91 -3.69
C VAL A 195 15.42 27.12 -5.19
N LEU A 196 16.49 27.83 -5.57
CA LEU A 196 16.78 28.26 -6.93
C LEU A 196 17.93 27.44 -7.52
N ASP A 197 17.82 27.11 -8.80
CA ASP A 197 18.91 26.50 -9.54
C ASP A 197 19.94 27.57 -9.92
N CYS A 198 21.15 27.49 -9.38
CA CYS A 198 22.24 28.41 -9.65
C CYS A 198 23.37 27.74 -10.46
N SER A 199 23.07 26.61 -11.10
CA SER A 199 23.97 25.91 -12.00
C SER A 199 24.22 26.72 -13.27
N SER A 200 25.48 26.75 -13.73
CA SER A 200 25.81 27.27 -15.05
C SER A 200 25.48 26.22 -16.12
N GLY A 201 24.86 26.63 -17.23
CA GLY A 201 24.74 25.79 -18.41
C GLY A 201 26.10 25.24 -18.85
N PHE A 202 26.14 23.96 -19.25
CA PHE A 202 27.35 23.35 -19.78
C PHE A 202 27.04 22.53 -21.03
N GLN A 203 27.99 22.52 -21.96
CA GLN A 203 27.92 21.70 -23.16
C GLN A 203 28.53 20.33 -22.89
N ARG A 204 27.79 19.26 -23.16
CA ARG A 204 28.28 17.87 -23.05
C ARG A 204 28.38 17.26 -24.43
N TYR A 205 29.50 16.57 -24.70
CA TYR A 205 29.66 15.72 -25.87
C TYR A 205 29.15 14.31 -25.53
N ARG A 206 28.13 13.84 -26.23
CA ARG A 206 27.59 12.48 -26.09
C ARG A 206 27.39 11.90 -27.49
N TYR A 207 27.95 10.72 -27.77
CA TYR A 207 27.87 10.06 -29.08
C TYR A 207 28.30 10.92 -30.29
N GLY A 208 29.22 11.88 -30.11
CA GLY A 208 29.65 12.79 -31.18
C GLY A 208 28.71 13.99 -31.44
N TYR A 209 27.64 14.14 -30.65
CA TYR A 209 26.72 15.27 -30.68
C TYR A 209 26.88 16.14 -29.42
N VAL A 210 26.70 17.45 -29.58
CA VAL A 210 26.70 18.42 -28.47
C VAL A 210 25.27 18.49 -27.94
N TYR A 211 25.11 18.13 -26.67
CA TYR A 211 23.87 18.36 -25.92
C TYR A 211 24.08 19.58 -25.04
N GLU A 212 23.24 20.60 -25.25
CA GLU A 212 23.22 21.80 -24.43
C GLU A 212 22.25 21.55 -23.26
N TYR A 213 22.78 21.51 -22.05
CA TYR A 213 21.96 21.53 -20.84
C TYR A 213 21.85 22.99 -20.41
N SER A 214 20.71 23.62 -20.70
CA SER A 214 20.38 24.96 -20.23
C SER A 214 19.72 24.88 -18.87
N TYR A 215 20.49 25.10 -17.80
CA TYR A 215 19.91 25.40 -16.50
C TYR A 215 19.41 26.85 -16.52
N ALA A 216 18.16 27.05 -16.11
CA ALA A 216 17.57 28.37 -16.00
C ALA A 216 18.10 29.03 -14.71
N TYR A 217 19.32 29.57 -14.76
CA TYR A 217 19.98 30.21 -13.62
C TYR A 217 19.05 31.20 -12.92
N GLY A 218 18.87 31.03 -11.61
CA GLY A 218 18.01 31.86 -10.77
C GLY A 218 16.52 31.52 -10.86
N SER A 219 16.13 30.45 -11.57
CA SER A 219 14.76 29.94 -11.58
C SER A 219 14.55 28.92 -10.47
N PRO A 220 13.31 28.71 -9.99
CA PRO A 220 13.02 27.66 -9.02
C PRO A 220 13.42 26.29 -9.55
N ILE A 221 14.02 25.46 -8.68
CA ILE A 221 14.38 24.08 -9.05
C ILE A 221 13.16 23.33 -9.56
N GLN A 222 13.36 22.53 -10.61
CA GLN A 222 12.34 21.67 -11.18
C GLN A 222 12.63 20.25 -10.72
N LEU A 223 11.66 19.64 -10.06
CA LEU A 223 11.71 18.24 -9.61
C LEU A 223 10.62 17.47 -10.33
N GLU A 224 10.85 16.20 -10.65
CA GLU A 224 9.93 15.35 -11.41
C GLU A 224 9.40 14.17 -10.56
N GLY A 225 8.13 13.80 -10.80
CA GLY A 225 7.53 12.61 -10.19
C GLY A 225 7.59 12.58 -8.66
N SER A 226 8.36 11.63 -8.13
CA SER A 226 8.52 11.40 -6.68
C SER A 226 9.70 12.15 -6.06
N GLU A 227 10.43 12.95 -6.85
CA GLU A 227 11.55 13.74 -6.38
C GLU A 227 11.12 14.81 -5.36
N GLY A 228 12.01 15.06 -4.40
CA GLY A 228 11.78 15.99 -3.32
C GLY A 228 13.06 16.67 -2.84
N GLY A 229 12.88 17.59 -1.91
CA GLY A 229 13.99 18.24 -1.22
C GLY A 229 13.61 18.61 0.20
N LYS A 230 14.61 19.10 0.94
CA LYS A 230 14.43 19.67 2.27
C LYS A 230 15.31 20.88 2.48
N VAL A 231 14.84 21.81 3.29
CA VAL A 231 15.66 22.86 3.89
C VAL A 231 15.78 22.57 5.38
N VAL A 232 17.00 22.66 5.90
CA VAL A 232 17.30 22.52 7.33
C VAL A 232 17.81 23.87 7.84
N ALA A 233 17.31 24.29 8.98
CA ALA A 233 17.76 25.45 9.72
C ALA A 233 18.41 25.01 11.03
N GLU A 234 19.72 25.17 11.14
CA GLU A 234 20.47 24.85 12.36
C GLU A 234 20.97 26.15 12.99
N GLY A 235 20.60 26.40 14.24
CA GLY A 235 20.91 27.65 14.89
C GLY A 235 20.88 27.61 16.40
N ILE A 236 21.25 28.75 16.99
CA ILE A 236 21.23 28.96 18.43
C ILE A 236 20.19 30.04 18.74
N ALA A 237 19.24 29.71 19.61
CA ALA A 237 18.25 30.64 20.12
C ALA A 237 18.89 31.68 21.06
N LEU A 238 18.23 32.82 21.29
CA LEU A 238 18.75 33.89 22.16
C LEU A 238 19.05 33.44 23.60
N ASP A 239 18.42 32.36 24.06
CA ASP A 239 18.65 31.75 25.37
C ASP A 239 19.75 30.68 25.38
N GLY A 240 20.45 30.47 24.25
CA GLY A 240 21.57 29.54 24.11
C GLY A 240 21.18 28.11 23.72
N ARG A 241 19.90 27.80 23.54
CA ARG A 241 19.46 26.47 23.09
C ARG A 241 19.75 26.24 21.62
N SER A 242 20.24 25.05 21.27
CA SER A 242 20.29 24.59 19.88
C SER A 242 18.88 24.32 19.37
N VAL A 243 18.54 24.88 18.21
CA VAL A 243 17.25 24.69 17.54
C VAL A 243 17.50 24.20 16.13
N VAL A 244 16.84 23.10 15.76
CA VAL A 244 16.88 22.53 14.41
C VAL A 244 15.47 22.57 13.84
N GLY A 245 15.25 23.36 12.80
CA GLY A 245 14.03 23.37 12.01
C GLY A 245 14.24 22.66 10.70
N GLN A 246 13.20 22.00 10.20
CA GLN A 246 13.29 21.32 8.91
C GLN A 246 11.98 21.46 8.12
N ALA A 247 12.09 21.57 6.81
CA ALA A 247 10.97 21.68 5.90
C ALA A 247 11.25 20.91 4.61
N TYR A 248 10.48 19.88 4.35
CA TYR A 248 10.45 19.18 3.09
C TYR A 248 9.53 19.88 2.08
N PHE A 249 9.83 19.65 0.81
CA PHE A 249 9.06 20.08 -0.35
C PHE A 249 9.16 19.01 -1.46
N ASN A 250 8.16 18.96 -2.34
CA ASN A 250 8.05 18.00 -3.44
C ASN A 250 8.07 18.72 -4.80
N ALA A 251 7.91 17.97 -5.89
CA ALA A 251 7.77 18.52 -7.25
C ALA A 251 6.70 19.61 -7.40
N SER A 252 5.52 19.42 -6.82
CA SER A 252 4.42 20.41 -6.91
C SER A 252 4.69 21.70 -6.14
N ALA A 253 5.70 21.75 -5.28
CA ALA A 253 6.09 22.94 -4.55
C ALA A 253 6.91 23.94 -5.38
N GLU A 254 7.40 23.54 -6.56
CA GLU A 254 8.26 24.37 -7.42
C GLU A 254 9.43 24.99 -6.62
N GLY A 255 10.11 24.17 -5.82
CA GLY A 255 11.24 24.60 -4.98
C GLY A 255 10.89 25.49 -3.77
N ARG A 256 9.62 25.84 -3.56
CA ARG A 256 9.21 26.66 -2.40
C ARG A 256 9.33 25.86 -1.10
N TYR A 257 9.66 26.54 -0.02
CA TYR A 257 9.73 25.93 1.32
C TYR A 257 9.23 26.89 2.41
N THR A 258 8.83 26.34 3.55
CA THR A 258 8.48 27.12 4.74
C THR A 258 8.87 26.38 6.01
N LEU A 259 9.77 26.96 6.79
CA LEU A 259 10.26 26.46 8.08
C LEU A 259 9.43 27.08 9.20
N TYR A 260 8.54 26.30 9.81
CA TYR A 260 7.76 26.73 10.98
C TYR A 260 8.50 26.44 12.30
N GLY A 261 8.02 27.04 13.39
CA GLY A 261 8.39 26.68 14.76
C GLY A 261 9.76 27.17 15.24
N LEU A 262 10.41 28.08 14.52
CA LEU A 262 11.74 28.58 14.89
C LEU A 262 11.66 29.54 16.09
N ALA A 263 12.64 29.46 16.98
CA ALA A 263 12.80 30.43 18.06
C ALA A 263 13.52 31.69 17.56
N ALA A 264 13.50 32.77 18.33
CA ALA A 264 14.35 33.92 18.04
C ALA A 264 15.82 33.52 18.18
N GLY A 265 16.65 33.80 17.17
CA GLY A 265 18.03 33.31 17.11
C GLY A 265 18.71 33.57 15.78
N VAL A 266 19.87 32.93 15.59
CA VAL A 266 20.65 33.00 14.36
C VAL A 266 20.80 31.60 13.79
N TYR A 267 20.44 31.44 12.51
CA TYR A 267 20.32 30.15 11.84
C TYR A 267 21.19 30.08 10.59
N ASN A 268 21.82 28.93 10.37
CA ASN A 268 22.41 28.51 9.11
C ASN A 268 21.38 27.68 8.35
N LEU A 269 21.09 28.04 7.10
CA LEU A 269 20.14 27.33 6.26
C LEU A 269 20.88 26.46 5.24
N THR A 270 20.51 25.19 5.14
CA THR A 270 21.05 24.26 4.15
C THR A 270 19.92 23.63 3.34
N ALA A 271 19.99 23.75 2.02
CA ALA A 271 19.06 23.11 1.10
C ALA A 271 19.64 21.79 0.57
N TYR A 272 18.77 20.80 0.48
CA TYR A 272 19.00 19.48 -0.10
C TYR A 272 17.88 19.25 -1.12
N ALA A 273 18.19 18.80 -2.33
CA ALA A 273 17.18 18.44 -3.32
C ALA A 273 17.71 17.31 -4.21
N ALA A 274 16.81 16.45 -4.70
CA ALA A 274 17.17 15.41 -5.66
C ALA A 274 17.85 16.03 -6.90
N GLY A 275 18.96 15.45 -7.36
CA GLY A 275 19.73 15.98 -8.48
C GLY A 275 20.62 17.19 -8.16
N TYR A 276 20.59 17.73 -6.93
CA TYR A 276 21.38 18.89 -6.51
C TYR A 276 22.30 18.59 -5.32
N SER A 277 23.44 19.27 -5.26
CA SER A 277 24.41 19.13 -4.18
C SER A 277 23.95 19.92 -2.95
N PRO A 278 24.04 19.36 -1.72
CA PRO A 278 23.67 20.07 -0.51
C PRO A 278 24.40 21.40 -0.39
N THR A 279 23.66 22.51 -0.33
CA THR A 279 24.24 23.85 -0.37
C THR A 279 23.75 24.66 0.82
N SER A 280 24.70 25.19 1.60
CA SER A 280 24.41 26.09 2.73
C SER A 280 24.40 27.52 2.27
N MET A 281 23.51 28.32 2.84
CA MET A 281 23.46 29.75 2.61
C MET A 281 24.77 30.39 3.11
N PRO A 282 25.42 31.28 2.33
CA PRO A 282 26.69 31.88 2.72
C PRO A 282 26.57 32.87 3.88
N ARG A 283 25.35 33.34 4.18
CA ARG A 283 25.05 34.24 5.29
C ARG A 283 24.18 33.54 6.34
N LEU A 284 24.35 33.96 7.59
CA LEU A 284 23.46 33.57 8.67
C LEU A 284 22.16 34.38 8.62
N VAL A 285 21.04 33.73 8.92
CA VAL A 285 19.71 34.34 8.97
C VAL A 285 19.36 34.63 10.41
N GLN A 286 19.18 35.91 10.73
CA GLN A 286 18.71 36.35 12.05
C GLN A 286 17.19 36.37 12.07
N VAL A 287 16.61 35.80 13.12
CA VAL A 287 15.18 35.64 13.32
C VAL A 287 14.78 36.28 14.65
N CYS A 288 13.79 37.18 14.64
CA CYS A 288 13.21 37.77 15.86
C CYS A 288 11.94 37.03 16.29
N ALA A 289 11.56 37.17 17.57
CA ALA A 289 10.37 36.52 18.12
C ALA A 289 9.10 37.01 17.41
N GLY A 290 8.24 36.08 17.00
CA GLY A 290 7.00 36.39 16.25
C GLY A 290 7.22 36.98 14.86
N GLN A 291 8.44 36.93 14.32
CA GLN A 291 8.74 37.43 12.98
C GLN A 291 8.46 36.37 11.91
N SER A 292 7.84 36.82 10.83
CA SER A 292 7.64 36.04 9.61
C SER A 292 8.58 36.57 8.54
N LEU A 293 9.55 35.75 8.11
CA LEU A 293 10.55 36.15 7.12
C LEU A 293 10.27 35.43 5.80
N ASP A 294 9.70 36.15 4.82
CA ASP A 294 9.50 35.64 3.46
C ASP A 294 10.64 36.06 2.51
N GLY A 295 10.85 35.30 1.43
CA GLY A 295 11.82 35.64 0.38
C GLY A 295 13.27 35.25 0.68
N VAL A 296 13.48 34.27 1.56
CA VAL A 296 14.82 33.74 1.85
C VAL A 296 15.18 32.66 0.85
N ASP A 297 15.66 33.07 -0.32
CA ASP A 297 15.98 32.12 -1.39
C ASP A 297 17.34 31.43 -1.17
N LEU A 298 17.43 30.14 -1.51
CA LEU A 298 18.68 29.36 -1.46
C LEU A 298 19.11 28.96 -2.87
N CYS A 299 20.33 29.29 -3.24
CA CYS A 299 20.97 28.76 -4.45
C CYS A 299 21.48 27.34 -4.20
N VAL A 300 21.12 26.40 -5.08
CA VAL A 300 21.72 25.06 -5.15
C VAL A 300 22.34 24.81 -6.52
N TYR A 301 23.25 23.85 -6.59
CA TYR A 301 23.98 23.50 -7.82
C TYR A 301 23.74 22.04 -8.18
N ALA A 302 23.51 21.76 -9.46
CA ALA A 302 23.28 20.42 -9.96
C ALA A 302 24.44 19.50 -9.59
N SER A 303 24.11 18.33 -9.05
CA SER A 303 25.09 17.31 -8.68
C SER A 303 25.73 16.70 -9.92
N PRO A 304 26.97 16.20 -9.82
CA PRO A 304 27.61 15.49 -10.92
C PRO A 304 26.81 14.23 -11.27
N LYS A 305 26.25 14.19 -12.49
CA LYS A 305 25.53 13.04 -13.04
C LYS A 305 26.49 12.03 -13.66
N ILE A 306 26.58 10.85 -13.03
CA ILE A 306 27.14 9.62 -13.58
C ILE A 306 26.02 8.90 -14.31
N GLU A 307 26.28 8.51 -15.56
CA GLU A 307 25.33 7.78 -16.38
C GLU A 307 26.10 6.79 -17.24
N GLY A 308 25.51 5.62 -17.46
CA GLY A 308 26.20 4.57 -18.18
C GLY A 308 25.26 3.57 -18.78
N VAL A 309 25.79 2.87 -19.78
CA VAL A 309 25.14 1.72 -20.41
C VAL A 309 26.04 0.51 -20.17
N ILE A 310 25.56 -0.45 -19.40
CA ILE A 310 26.21 -1.74 -19.21
C ILE A 310 25.76 -2.65 -20.35
N TRP A 311 26.72 -3.23 -21.08
CA TRP A 311 26.44 -4.10 -22.21
C TRP A 311 26.71 -5.56 -21.87
N SER A 312 25.75 -6.43 -22.14
CA SER A 312 25.99 -7.87 -22.17
C SER A 312 26.67 -8.25 -23.48
N LYS A 313 27.85 -8.87 -23.38
CA LYS A 313 28.65 -9.27 -24.55
C LYS A 313 29.28 -10.65 -24.34
N CYS A 314 29.33 -11.44 -25.41
CA CYS A 314 30.17 -12.63 -25.51
C CYS A 314 31.02 -12.54 -26.77
N GLY A 315 32.34 -12.76 -26.64
CA GLY A 315 33.27 -12.61 -27.77
C GLY A 315 33.24 -11.21 -28.43
N GLY A 316 32.92 -10.17 -27.65
CA GLY A 316 32.81 -8.78 -28.13
C GLY A 316 31.52 -8.43 -28.87
N ARG A 317 30.62 -9.39 -29.10
CA ARG A 317 29.30 -9.15 -29.72
C ARG A 317 28.22 -8.97 -28.65
N PRO A 318 27.28 -8.02 -28.82
CA PRO A 318 26.12 -7.91 -27.94
C PRO A 318 25.33 -9.21 -27.93
N ILE A 319 24.95 -9.67 -26.73
CA ILE A 319 24.08 -10.83 -26.54
C ILE A 319 22.99 -10.41 -25.55
N PRO A 320 21.70 -10.73 -25.79
CA PRO A 320 20.66 -10.48 -24.81
C PRO A 320 21.03 -11.07 -23.44
N TRP A 321 20.68 -10.38 -22.35
CA TRP A 321 20.96 -10.88 -21.00
C TRP A 321 20.40 -12.29 -20.79
N GLY A 322 19.29 -12.58 -21.46
CA GLY A 322 18.55 -13.82 -21.34
C GLY A 322 17.96 -13.98 -19.95
N PRO A 323 16.90 -14.78 -19.80
CA PRO A 323 16.34 -15.03 -18.49
C PRO A 323 17.28 -15.90 -17.66
N ILE A 324 17.16 -15.82 -16.32
CA ILE A 324 17.78 -16.81 -15.42
C ILE A 324 17.14 -18.18 -15.64
N ALA A 325 15.83 -18.19 -15.86
CA ALA A 325 15.05 -19.37 -16.17
C ALA A 325 13.86 -18.99 -17.06
N THR A 326 13.53 -19.85 -18.02
CA THR A 326 12.23 -19.85 -18.69
C THR A 326 11.32 -20.88 -18.01
N ARG A 327 10.09 -20.48 -17.70
CA ARG A 327 9.05 -21.37 -17.18
C ARG A 327 7.89 -21.41 -18.18
N THR A 328 7.13 -22.50 -18.16
CA THR A 328 5.78 -22.52 -18.75
C THR A 328 4.85 -21.66 -17.90
N GLY A 329 3.70 -21.26 -18.44
CA GLY A 329 2.65 -20.61 -17.65
C GLY A 329 2.07 -21.53 -16.56
N PRO A 330 1.04 -21.06 -15.84
CA PRO A 330 0.35 -21.85 -14.83
C PRO A 330 -0.09 -23.25 -15.32
N GLN A 331 0.09 -24.26 -14.47
CA GLN A 331 -0.32 -25.66 -14.72
C GLN A 331 -0.92 -26.29 -13.46
N PHE A 332 -1.01 -27.63 -13.40
CA PHE A 332 -1.44 -28.35 -12.20
C PHE A 332 -0.81 -27.78 -10.92
N GLY A 333 -1.64 -27.51 -9.90
CA GLY A 333 -1.21 -26.86 -8.65
C GLY A 333 -1.17 -25.33 -8.68
N ALA A 334 -1.45 -24.70 -9.82
CA ALA A 334 -1.68 -23.26 -9.87
C ALA A 334 -2.95 -22.90 -9.09
N ALA A 335 -2.89 -21.79 -8.39
CA ALA A 335 -4.00 -21.27 -7.62
C ALA A 335 -3.94 -19.75 -7.61
N LEU A 336 -5.11 -19.12 -7.47
CA LEU A 336 -5.26 -17.70 -7.22
C LEU A 336 -5.90 -17.49 -5.85
N VAL A 337 -5.57 -16.39 -5.21
CA VAL A 337 -6.31 -15.90 -4.05
C VAL A 337 -6.30 -14.37 -4.05
N LEU A 338 -7.47 -13.77 -3.83
CA LEU A 338 -7.58 -12.33 -3.60
C LEU A 338 -7.13 -12.01 -2.18
N VAL A 339 -6.31 -10.98 -2.05
CA VAL A 339 -5.91 -10.42 -0.76
C VAL A 339 -6.16 -8.92 -0.79
N GLY A 340 -7.26 -8.51 -0.13
CA GLY A 340 -7.55 -7.10 0.12
C GLY A 340 -6.88 -6.65 1.41
N VAL A 341 -5.73 -5.98 1.32
CA VAL A 341 -5.04 -5.40 2.48
C VAL A 341 -4.97 -3.90 2.30
N MET A 342 -5.56 -3.14 3.23
CA MET A 342 -5.35 -1.69 3.32
C MET A 342 -5.71 -0.94 2.01
N GLY A 343 -6.89 -1.20 1.44
CA GLY A 343 -7.48 -0.39 0.37
C GLY A 343 -6.82 -0.54 -1.01
N ARG A 344 -5.93 -1.52 -1.17
CA ARG A 344 -5.47 -2.06 -2.45
C ARG A 344 -5.68 -3.57 -2.46
N ASP A 345 -6.14 -4.06 -3.60
CA ASP A 345 -6.39 -5.48 -3.82
C ASP A 345 -5.26 -6.07 -4.64
N PHE A 346 -4.71 -7.17 -4.15
CA PHE A 346 -3.69 -7.91 -4.85
C PHE A 346 -4.17 -9.33 -5.07
N ILE A 347 -3.82 -9.90 -6.22
CA ILE A 347 -4.06 -11.31 -6.50
C ILE A 347 -2.76 -12.04 -6.33
N TYR A 348 -2.70 -12.93 -5.36
CA TYR A 348 -1.56 -13.79 -5.16
C TYR A 348 -1.74 -15.08 -5.94
N ALA A 349 -0.67 -15.55 -6.55
CA ALA A 349 -0.70 -16.70 -7.44
C ALA A 349 0.49 -17.63 -7.23
N THR A 350 0.20 -18.93 -7.20
CA THR A 350 1.21 -19.97 -7.42
C THR A 350 1.19 -20.39 -8.88
N ARG A 351 2.36 -20.63 -9.47
CA ARG A 351 2.44 -21.18 -10.85
C ARG A 351 2.03 -22.65 -10.91
N GLY A 352 2.25 -23.41 -9.84
CA GLY A 352 2.15 -24.86 -9.86
C GLY A 352 3.31 -25.49 -10.64
N ALA A 353 3.05 -26.55 -11.41
CA ALA A 353 4.05 -27.24 -12.25
C ALA A 353 5.27 -27.79 -11.47
N ASN A 354 5.13 -28.07 -10.18
CA ASN A 354 6.23 -28.40 -9.26
C ASN A 354 7.30 -27.30 -9.16
N THR A 355 6.93 -26.02 -9.31
CA THR A 355 7.81 -24.89 -9.02
C THR A 355 7.47 -24.26 -7.68
N SER A 356 8.39 -23.44 -7.15
CA SER A 356 8.17 -22.65 -5.93
C SER A 356 7.80 -21.20 -6.25
N ASP A 357 7.39 -20.94 -7.50
CA ASP A 357 7.15 -19.58 -7.97
C ASP A 357 5.90 -19.03 -7.30
N PHE A 358 6.05 -17.87 -6.66
CA PHE A 358 4.98 -17.15 -6.00
C PHE A 358 5.01 -15.70 -6.45
N LEU A 359 3.89 -15.20 -6.95
CA LEU A 359 3.77 -13.87 -7.52
C LEU A 359 2.55 -13.17 -6.94
N ARG A 360 2.55 -11.84 -6.99
CA ARG A 360 1.34 -11.05 -6.83
C ARG A 360 1.09 -10.23 -8.09
N TYR A 361 -0.17 -9.99 -8.37
CA TYR A 361 -0.63 -9.10 -9.42
C TYR A 361 -1.30 -7.89 -8.78
N ASP A 362 -0.86 -6.70 -9.18
CA ASP A 362 -1.48 -5.43 -8.82
C ASP A 362 -2.64 -5.14 -9.79
N THR A 363 -3.86 -5.14 -9.27
CA THR A 363 -5.09 -4.98 -10.07
C THR A 363 -5.24 -3.58 -10.68
N VAL A 364 -4.55 -2.58 -10.12
CA VAL A 364 -4.57 -1.19 -10.58
C VAL A 364 -3.46 -0.94 -11.59
N ALA A 365 -2.25 -1.42 -11.31
CA ALA A 365 -1.10 -1.22 -12.19
C ALA A 365 -1.09 -2.15 -13.41
N ASP A 366 -1.88 -3.22 -13.39
CA ASP A 366 -1.89 -4.29 -14.39
C ASP A 366 -0.49 -4.91 -14.59
N LEU A 367 0.15 -5.26 -13.47
CA LEU A 367 1.53 -5.74 -13.44
C LEU A 367 1.72 -6.88 -12.44
N TRP A 368 2.56 -7.84 -12.80
CA TRP A 368 2.99 -8.94 -11.94
C TRP A 368 4.31 -8.62 -11.25
N GLU A 369 4.38 -8.96 -9.97
CA GLU A 369 5.57 -8.83 -9.13
C GLU A 369 5.95 -10.18 -8.52
N THR A 370 7.25 -10.45 -8.44
CA THR A 370 7.74 -11.67 -7.80
C THR A 370 7.76 -11.49 -6.28
N MET A 371 7.20 -12.45 -5.57
CA MET A 371 7.19 -12.50 -4.11
C MET A 371 8.19 -13.55 -3.60
N GLN A 372 8.34 -13.65 -2.28
CA GLN A 372 9.18 -14.70 -1.69
C GLN A 372 8.67 -16.07 -2.16
N PRO A 373 9.53 -16.93 -2.75
CA PRO A 373 9.11 -18.23 -3.25
C PRO A 373 8.61 -19.13 -2.11
N THR A 374 7.69 -20.04 -2.43
CA THR A 374 7.18 -21.01 -1.45
C THR A 374 8.33 -21.88 -0.91
N PRO A 375 8.27 -22.38 0.35
CA PRO A 375 9.35 -23.18 0.93
C PRO A 375 9.67 -24.48 0.18
N GLY A 376 8.69 -25.01 -0.56
CA GLY A 376 8.84 -26.18 -1.41
C GLY A 376 8.02 -26.06 -2.70
N PRO A 377 8.24 -26.95 -3.69
CA PRO A 377 7.55 -26.90 -4.97
C PRO A 377 6.06 -27.24 -4.83
N ILE A 378 5.20 -26.50 -5.53
CA ILE A 378 3.74 -26.70 -5.54
C ILE A 378 3.35 -27.64 -6.68
N GLY A 379 2.79 -28.80 -6.30
CA GLY A 379 2.38 -29.87 -7.22
C GLY A 379 0.85 -29.94 -7.43
N PRO A 380 0.34 -30.98 -8.11
CA PRO A 380 -1.10 -31.18 -8.31
C PRO A 380 -1.89 -31.14 -7.00
N GLY A 381 -2.97 -30.36 -6.95
CA GLY A 381 -3.74 -30.12 -5.70
C GLY A 381 -3.14 -29.08 -4.76
N GLY A 382 -2.11 -28.36 -5.22
CA GLY A 382 -1.71 -27.10 -4.61
C GLY A 382 -2.86 -26.10 -4.64
N SER A 383 -3.06 -25.38 -3.54
CA SER A 383 -4.18 -24.46 -3.38
C SER A 383 -3.83 -23.38 -2.36
N LEU A 384 -4.49 -22.23 -2.47
CA LEU A 384 -4.31 -21.05 -1.64
C LEU A 384 -5.63 -20.65 -0.97
N ALA A 385 -5.57 -20.21 0.28
CA ALA A 385 -6.70 -19.56 0.96
C ALA A 385 -6.20 -18.40 1.83
N PHE A 386 -6.90 -17.27 1.79
CA PHE A 386 -6.59 -16.11 2.61
C PHE A 386 -7.48 -16.09 3.84
N ASP A 387 -6.93 -15.75 5.01
CA ASP A 387 -7.69 -15.67 6.25
C ASP A 387 -8.59 -14.44 6.36
N GLY A 388 -8.45 -13.50 5.43
CA GLY A 388 -9.20 -12.24 5.46
C GLY A 388 -8.49 -11.12 6.24
N ASP A 389 -7.28 -11.37 6.78
CA ASP A 389 -6.53 -10.40 7.57
C ASP A 389 -5.07 -10.26 7.09
N GLN A 390 -4.21 -11.25 7.37
CA GLN A 390 -2.76 -11.13 7.17
C GLN A 390 -2.13 -12.35 6.49
N TYR A 391 -2.74 -13.53 6.60
CA TYR A 391 -2.08 -14.77 6.21
C TYR A 391 -2.74 -15.48 5.05
N ILE A 392 -1.91 -15.85 4.07
CA ILE A 392 -2.28 -16.80 3.02
C ILE A 392 -1.78 -18.18 3.43
N TYR A 393 -2.65 -19.18 3.39
CA TYR A 393 -2.34 -20.57 3.64
C TYR A 393 -2.21 -21.31 2.32
N ALA A 394 -1.26 -22.24 2.23
CA ALA A 394 -0.98 -22.98 1.02
C ALA A 394 -0.82 -24.48 1.26
N LEU A 395 -1.55 -25.29 0.50
CA LEU A 395 -1.25 -26.71 0.34
C LEU A 395 -0.11 -26.88 -0.66
N GLN A 396 0.85 -27.76 -0.35
CA GLN A 396 1.89 -28.10 -1.31
C GLN A 396 1.35 -28.92 -2.49
N GLY A 397 0.37 -29.81 -2.23
CA GLY A 397 -0.10 -30.78 -3.22
C GLY A 397 0.93 -31.88 -3.53
N GLY A 398 0.68 -32.64 -4.59
CA GLY A 398 1.58 -33.69 -5.09
C GLY A 398 1.72 -34.92 -4.19
N GLY A 399 0.77 -35.16 -3.29
CA GLY A 399 0.85 -36.21 -2.27
C GLY A 399 1.66 -35.81 -1.04
N SER A 400 2.03 -34.54 -0.91
CA SER A 400 2.78 -34.01 0.23
C SER A 400 1.87 -33.65 1.41
N ASN A 401 2.40 -33.74 2.62
CA ASN A 401 1.79 -33.22 3.85
C ASN A 401 2.37 -31.85 4.27
N SER A 402 3.16 -31.19 3.42
CA SER A 402 3.63 -29.84 3.73
C SER A 402 2.49 -28.83 3.60
N PHE A 403 2.38 -27.99 4.62
CA PHE A 403 1.41 -26.90 4.69
C PHE A 403 2.17 -25.63 5.05
N TYR A 404 1.87 -24.54 4.36
CA TYR A 404 2.60 -23.28 4.50
C TYR A 404 1.67 -22.14 4.86
N ARG A 405 2.23 -21.13 5.52
CA ARG A 405 1.59 -19.85 5.79
C ARG A 405 2.49 -18.71 5.35
N TYR A 406 1.97 -17.81 4.53
CA TYR A 406 2.63 -16.61 4.08
C TYR A 406 2.11 -15.40 4.83
N ASP A 407 3.03 -14.60 5.34
CA ASP A 407 2.76 -13.31 5.94
C ASP A 407 2.80 -12.22 4.87
N VAL A 408 1.63 -11.69 4.51
CA VAL A 408 1.49 -10.67 3.46
C VAL A 408 2.23 -9.38 3.82
N ALA A 409 2.25 -9.00 5.10
CA ALA A 409 2.88 -7.77 5.56
C ALA A 409 4.41 -7.85 5.54
N ASN A 410 4.97 -9.04 5.77
CA ASN A 410 6.41 -9.24 5.89
C ASN A 410 7.05 -9.94 4.68
N ASN A 411 6.27 -10.31 3.67
CA ASN A 411 6.72 -11.08 2.50
C ASN A 411 7.54 -12.32 2.88
N ASN A 412 7.01 -13.16 3.76
CA ASN A 412 7.75 -14.33 4.24
C ASN A 412 6.86 -15.55 4.46
N TRP A 413 7.40 -16.73 4.19
CA TRP A 413 6.74 -18.01 4.40
C TRP A 413 7.17 -18.68 5.70
N THR A 414 6.25 -19.40 6.31
CA THR A 414 6.49 -20.31 7.44
C THR A 414 5.92 -21.68 7.10
N THR A 415 6.69 -22.74 7.31
CA THR A 415 6.18 -24.12 7.24
C THR A 415 5.46 -24.48 8.53
N ILE A 416 4.20 -24.90 8.40
CA ILE A 416 3.37 -25.32 9.51
C ILE A 416 3.53 -26.83 9.72
N ASN A 417 3.96 -27.20 10.92
CA ASN A 417 4.06 -28.59 11.35
C ASN A 417 2.94 -28.90 12.35
N SER A 418 1.86 -29.52 11.87
CA SER A 418 0.69 -29.85 12.71
C SER A 418 0.04 -31.20 12.39
N ASN A 419 0.86 -32.20 12.01
CA ASN A 419 0.39 -33.51 11.51
C ASN A 419 -0.60 -33.34 10.34
N ASN A 420 -0.20 -32.52 9.37
CA ASN A 420 -1.10 -32.09 8.29
C ASN A 420 -1.55 -33.29 7.43
N PRO A 421 -2.77 -33.25 6.87
CA PRO A 421 -3.19 -34.24 5.89
C PRO A 421 -2.33 -34.16 4.63
N SER A 422 -2.14 -35.30 3.97
CA SER A 422 -1.48 -35.35 2.66
C SER A 422 -2.48 -34.90 1.58
N ALA A 423 -2.12 -33.84 0.85
CA ALA A 423 -2.93 -33.32 -0.25
C ALA A 423 -2.34 -33.73 -1.60
N ALA A 424 -3.21 -34.16 -2.51
CA ALA A 424 -2.88 -34.58 -3.87
C ALA A 424 -3.87 -33.96 -4.87
N GLU A 425 -3.86 -34.40 -6.12
CA GLU A 425 -4.72 -33.88 -7.19
C GLU A 425 -6.19 -33.78 -6.76
N GLY A 426 -6.83 -32.61 -6.97
CA GLY A 426 -8.15 -32.29 -6.42
C GLY A 426 -8.12 -31.59 -5.06
N GLY A 427 -6.93 -31.38 -4.50
CA GLY A 427 -6.74 -30.59 -3.29
C GLY A 427 -7.19 -29.15 -3.46
N SER A 428 -7.96 -28.63 -2.50
CA SER A 428 -8.49 -27.27 -2.53
C SER A 428 -8.70 -26.73 -1.12
N LEU A 429 -8.36 -25.45 -0.91
CA LEU A 429 -8.55 -24.72 0.33
C LEU A 429 -9.65 -23.67 0.19
N ALA A 430 -10.39 -23.45 1.28
CA ALA A 430 -11.27 -22.30 1.45
C ALA A 430 -11.25 -21.85 2.92
N CYS A 431 -11.54 -20.57 3.17
CA CYS A 431 -11.57 -19.99 4.52
C CYS A 431 -12.97 -19.42 4.80
N ASP A 432 -13.47 -19.62 6.03
CA ASP A 432 -14.70 -18.97 6.53
C ASP A 432 -14.44 -17.68 7.33
N GLY A 433 -13.18 -17.24 7.37
CA GLY A 433 -12.70 -16.11 8.20
C GLY A 433 -12.17 -16.51 9.58
N GLN A 434 -12.32 -17.78 9.99
CA GLN A 434 -11.80 -18.28 11.26
C GLN A 434 -10.96 -19.56 11.08
N TYR A 435 -11.45 -20.49 10.27
CA TYR A 435 -10.88 -21.80 10.01
C TYR A 435 -10.57 -21.98 8.52
N ILE A 436 -9.55 -22.79 8.24
CA ILE A 436 -9.21 -23.18 6.87
C ILE A 436 -9.73 -24.60 6.62
N TYR A 437 -10.56 -24.77 5.60
CA TYR A 437 -11.13 -26.04 5.20
C TYR A 437 -10.37 -26.60 3.99
N ALA A 438 -10.18 -27.90 3.96
CA ALA A 438 -9.38 -28.58 2.94
C ALA A 438 -10.09 -29.83 2.42
N LEU A 439 -10.40 -29.81 1.12
CA LEU A 439 -10.45 -31.02 0.32
C LEU A 439 -9.01 -31.43 0.06
N VAL A 440 -8.64 -32.67 0.37
CA VAL A 440 -7.25 -33.12 0.19
C VAL A 440 -7.03 -33.84 -1.14
N GLY A 441 -8.11 -34.18 -1.85
CA GLY A 441 -8.04 -34.82 -3.16
C GLY A 441 -7.43 -36.23 -3.11
N GLY A 442 -6.75 -36.62 -4.18
CA GLY A 442 -6.05 -37.91 -4.30
C GLY A 442 -6.99 -39.10 -4.42
N ASN A 443 -8.20 -38.90 -4.96
CA ASN A 443 -9.27 -39.90 -4.99
C ASN A 443 -9.67 -40.38 -3.59
N THR A 444 -9.71 -39.44 -2.65
CA THR A 444 -10.21 -39.67 -1.29
C THR A 444 -11.46 -38.84 -1.03
N ASP A 445 -12.28 -39.25 -0.06
CA ASP A 445 -13.45 -38.52 0.42
C ASP A 445 -13.14 -37.67 1.68
N ALA A 446 -11.85 -37.56 2.03
CA ALA A 446 -11.43 -36.99 3.29
C ALA A 446 -11.55 -35.46 3.27
N PHE A 447 -12.20 -34.91 4.29
CA PHE A 447 -12.37 -33.48 4.47
C PHE A 447 -11.81 -33.06 5.83
N TRP A 448 -11.11 -31.94 5.85
CA TRP A 448 -10.36 -31.50 7.02
C TRP A 448 -10.56 -30.02 7.28
N ARG A 449 -10.43 -29.63 8.55
CA ARG A 449 -10.40 -28.24 8.99
C ARG A 449 -9.18 -27.98 9.85
N TYR A 450 -8.49 -26.90 9.55
CA TYR A 450 -7.36 -26.38 10.31
C TYR A 450 -7.81 -25.22 11.19
N ASP A 451 -7.37 -25.25 12.43
CA ASP A 451 -7.48 -24.16 13.40
C ASP A 451 -6.15 -23.40 13.50
N PRO A 452 -6.07 -22.17 12.98
CA PRO A 452 -4.87 -21.33 13.10
C PRO A 452 -4.49 -20.98 14.54
N GLY A 453 -5.46 -20.85 15.45
CA GLY A 453 -5.23 -20.51 16.86
C GLY A 453 -4.74 -21.71 17.68
N GLY A 454 -5.25 -22.90 17.37
CA GLY A 454 -4.83 -24.17 17.97
C GLY A 454 -3.63 -24.84 17.29
N ASN A 455 -3.28 -24.43 16.07
CA ASN A 455 -2.29 -25.07 15.19
C ASN A 455 -2.55 -26.58 15.05
N SER A 456 -3.77 -26.95 14.65
CA SER A 456 -4.20 -28.34 14.56
C SER A 456 -5.21 -28.59 13.45
N TRP A 457 -5.09 -29.75 12.80
CA TRP A 457 -6.08 -30.25 11.86
C TRP A 457 -7.08 -31.19 12.56
N VAL A 458 -8.34 -31.09 12.16
CA VAL A 458 -9.43 -31.98 12.57
C VAL A 458 -10.07 -32.57 11.32
N ARG A 459 -10.28 -33.89 11.30
CA ARG A 459 -11.04 -34.56 10.24
C ARG A 459 -12.53 -34.36 10.47
N LEU A 460 -13.24 -33.95 9.42
CA LEU A 460 -14.66 -33.66 9.41
C LEU A 460 -15.46 -34.79 8.73
N GLY A 461 -16.77 -34.59 8.60
CA GLY A 461 -17.67 -35.40 7.77
C GLY A 461 -17.12 -35.57 6.36
N GLN A 462 -17.11 -36.82 5.90
CA GLN A 462 -16.56 -37.18 4.58
C GLN A 462 -17.42 -36.61 3.46
N ALA A 463 -16.77 -36.20 2.37
CA ALA A 463 -17.47 -35.80 1.15
C ALA A 463 -18.33 -36.95 0.60
N PRO A 464 -19.43 -36.67 -0.13
CA PRO A 464 -20.33 -37.72 -0.65
C PRO A 464 -19.67 -38.75 -1.57
N SER A 465 -18.55 -38.39 -2.21
CA SER A 465 -17.74 -39.27 -3.05
C SER A 465 -16.26 -38.83 -3.01
N THR A 466 -15.39 -39.61 -3.64
CA THR A 466 -13.97 -39.29 -3.76
C THR A 466 -13.74 -38.08 -4.68
N VAL A 467 -12.88 -37.17 -4.23
CA VAL A 467 -12.49 -35.95 -4.96
C VAL A 467 -11.20 -36.18 -5.75
N GLY A 468 -11.21 -35.80 -7.02
CA GLY A 468 -10.10 -35.94 -7.95
C GLY A 468 -9.79 -34.64 -8.71
N ALA A 469 -9.18 -34.75 -9.89
CA ALA A 469 -8.69 -33.61 -10.66
C ALA A 469 -9.81 -32.62 -11.03
N GLY A 470 -9.64 -31.34 -10.68
CA GLY A 470 -10.70 -30.34 -10.84
C GLY A 470 -11.63 -30.23 -9.64
N GLY A 471 -11.39 -31.01 -8.58
CA GLY A 471 -11.97 -30.77 -7.27
C GLY A 471 -11.64 -29.35 -6.80
N SER A 472 -12.66 -28.64 -6.34
CA SER A 472 -12.56 -27.24 -5.95
C SER A 472 -13.53 -26.97 -4.81
N LEU A 473 -13.16 -26.04 -3.92
CA LEU A 473 -13.91 -25.65 -2.73
C LEU A 473 -14.03 -24.13 -2.69
N THR A 474 -15.21 -23.60 -2.40
CA THR A 474 -15.40 -22.16 -2.15
C THR A 474 -16.37 -21.94 -0.98
N PHE A 475 -16.22 -20.81 -0.29
CA PHE A 475 -17.10 -20.39 0.80
C PHE A 475 -18.07 -19.32 0.31
N ASP A 476 -19.32 -19.37 0.73
CA ASP A 476 -20.37 -18.41 0.35
C ASP A 476 -20.29 -17.06 1.10
N GLY A 477 -19.22 -16.84 1.87
CA GLY A 477 -19.04 -15.63 2.67
C GLY A 477 -19.95 -15.53 3.89
N GLU A 478 -20.86 -16.49 4.12
CA GLU A 478 -21.86 -16.43 5.18
C GLU A 478 -21.86 -17.69 6.06
N SER A 479 -22.07 -18.88 5.49
CA SER A 479 -22.27 -20.09 6.29
C SER A 479 -21.93 -21.43 5.63
N LYS A 480 -21.88 -21.56 4.31
CA LYS A 480 -21.74 -22.84 3.62
C LYS A 480 -20.54 -22.89 2.69
N PHE A 481 -20.06 -24.11 2.49
CA PHE A 481 -19.05 -24.39 1.48
C PHE A 481 -19.68 -25.13 0.31
N TYR A 482 -19.23 -24.83 -0.89
CA TYR A 482 -19.62 -25.50 -2.12
C TYR A 482 -18.43 -26.19 -2.73
N ALA A 483 -18.62 -27.41 -3.23
CA ALA A 483 -17.54 -28.23 -3.71
C ALA A 483 -17.88 -28.93 -5.03
N PHE A 484 -16.88 -29.01 -5.91
CA PHE A 484 -16.89 -29.93 -7.04
C PHE A 484 -16.17 -31.22 -6.69
N GLN A 485 -16.68 -32.33 -7.21
CA GLN A 485 -16.01 -33.62 -7.15
C GLN A 485 -14.75 -33.67 -8.04
N GLY A 486 -14.81 -33.08 -9.24
CA GLY A 486 -13.77 -33.25 -10.27
C GLY A 486 -13.84 -34.61 -10.98
N ASP A 487 -12.74 -35.00 -11.63
CA ASP A 487 -12.56 -36.26 -12.38
C ASP A 487 -13.59 -36.52 -13.50
N GLY A 488 -14.14 -35.46 -14.07
CA GLY A 488 -15.16 -35.53 -15.11
C GLY A 488 -16.55 -35.85 -14.57
N ALA A 489 -16.78 -35.75 -13.25
CA ALA A 489 -18.10 -35.83 -12.66
C ALA A 489 -18.84 -34.50 -12.78
N ASN A 490 -20.17 -34.57 -12.82
CA ASN A 490 -21.05 -33.41 -12.71
C ASN A 490 -21.42 -33.11 -11.25
N ALA A 491 -20.96 -33.90 -10.27
CA ALA A 491 -21.43 -33.77 -8.90
C ALA A 491 -21.03 -32.45 -8.25
N PHE A 492 -22.03 -31.74 -7.70
CA PHE A 492 -21.87 -30.51 -6.95
C PHE A 492 -22.46 -30.66 -5.55
N TRP A 493 -21.69 -30.27 -4.53
CA TRP A 493 -22.07 -30.50 -3.14
C TRP A 493 -22.07 -29.23 -2.32
N ILE A 494 -22.89 -29.23 -1.29
CA ILE A 494 -22.87 -28.21 -0.24
C ILE A 494 -22.49 -28.85 1.10
N TYR A 495 -21.66 -28.16 1.87
CA TYR A 495 -21.25 -28.56 3.21
C TYR A 495 -21.69 -27.52 4.25
N ASP A 496 -22.27 -28.03 5.34
CA ASP A 496 -22.66 -27.25 6.50
C ASP A 496 -21.65 -27.42 7.64
N PRO A 497 -20.84 -26.39 7.95
CA PRO A 497 -19.88 -26.45 9.05
C PRO A 497 -20.51 -26.50 10.44
N LEU A 498 -21.79 -26.12 10.59
CA LEU A 498 -22.47 -26.15 11.90
C LEU A 498 -22.92 -27.55 12.29
N SER A 499 -23.40 -28.34 11.32
CA SER A 499 -23.86 -29.71 11.54
C SER A 499 -22.82 -30.77 11.15
N ASP A 500 -21.71 -30.39 10.50
CA ASP A 500 -20.69 -31.29 9.97
C ASP A 500 -21.27 -32.31 8.97
N THR A 501 -22.08 -31.82 8.02
CA THR A 501 -22.80 -32.66 7.06
C THR A 501 -22.74 -32.12 5.63
N TRP A 502 -22.65 -33.05 4.68
CA TRP A 502 -22.73 -32.79 3.24
C TRP A 502 -24.14 -33.06 2.71
N SER A 503 -24.55 -32.32 1.67
CA SER A 503 -25.76 -32.54 0.87
C SER A 503 -25.44 -32.46 -0.62
N HIS A 504 -26.20 -33.23 -1.42
CA HIS A 504 -26.12 -33.27 -2.89
C HIS A 504 -27.40 -32.77 -3.56
N ASP A 505 -28.55 -32.73 -2.86
CA ASP A 505 -29.81 -32.27 -3.46
C ASP A 505 -30.66 -31.50 -2.42
N PRO A 506 -30.65 -30.15 -2.44
CA PRO A 506 -29.77 -29.28 -3.25
C PRO A 506 -28.29 -29.39 -2.84
N PRO A 507 -27.33 -28.95 -3.69
CA PRO A 507 -27.50 -28.12 -4.90
C PRO A 507 -27.55 -28.90 -6.22
N ALA A 508 -28.22 -28.36 -7.24
CA ALA A 508 -28.27 -28.95 -8.58
C ALA A 508 -26.89 -29.06 -9.25
N ASP A 509 -26.68 -30.15 -10.00
CA ASP A 509 -25.43 -30.42 -10.71
C ASP A 509 -25.22 -29.49 -11.92
N PRO A 510 -23.97 -29.06 -12.22
CA PRO A 510 -23.62 -28.39 -13.47
C PRO A 510 -23.95 -29.21 -14.71
N THR A 511 -24.28 -28.52 -15.79
CA THR A 511 -24.61 -29.14 -17.10
C THR A 511 -23.41 -29.76 -17.79
N SER A 512 -22.18 -29.39 -17.40
CA SER A 512 -20.93 -29.86 -17.99
C SER A 512 -20.06 -30.60 -16.94
N PRO A 513 -19.38 -31.70 -17.33
CA PRO A 513 -18.55 -32.48 -16.42
C PRO A 513 -17.29 -31.70 -16.01
N ILE A 514 -17.05 -31.60 -14.69
CA ILE A 514 -15.91 -30.83 -14.15
C ILE A 514 -14.65 -31.68 -14.17
N SER A 515 -13.62 -31.21 -14.87
CA SER A 515 -12.35 -31.92 -15.09
C SER A 515 -11.15 -31.11 -14.60
N ALA A 516 -9.93 -31.60 -14.78
CA ALA A 516 -8.70 -30.90 -14.39
C ALA A 516 -8.68 -29.43 -14.89
N GLY A 517 -8.51 -28.48 -13.98
CA GLY A 517 -8.69 -27.04 -14.25
C GLY A 517 -10.04 -26.47 -13.83
N GLY A 518 -10.95 -27.32 -13.36
CA GLY A 518 -12.18 -26.89 -12.71
C GLY A 518 -11.88 -26.06 -11.47
N ALA A 519 -12.55 -24.92 -11.35
CA ALA A 519 -12.31 -23.96 -10.29
C ALA A 519 -13.61 -23.23 -9.93
N LEU A 520 -13.80 -22.97 -8.63
CA LEU A 520 -14.92 -22.22 -8.08
C LEU A 520 -14.44 -20.89 -7.50
N THR A 521 -15.25 -19.85 -7.66
CA THR A 521 -15.17 -18.63 -6.85
C THR A 521 -16.56 -18.14 -6.51
N TYR A 522 -16.69 -17.44 -5.39
CA TYR A 522 -17.96 -16.86 -4.96
C TYR A 522 -17.94 -15.33 -5.09
N ASP A 523 -18.94 -14.80 -5.78
CA ASP A 523 -19.24 -13.38 -5.82
C ASP A 523 -20.05 -13.00 -4.58
N THR A 524 -19.38 -12.36 -3.63
CA THR A 524 -19.98 -11.90 -2.37
C THR A 524 -20.96 -10.74 -2.54
N GLN A 525 -20.94 -10.02 -3.66
CA GLN A 525 -21.84 -8.91 -3.94
C GLN A 525 -23.19 -9.42 -4.49
N ASN A 526 -23.14 -10.30 -5.48
CA ASN A 526 -24.33 -10.79 -6.18
C ASN A 526 -24.82 -12.15 -5.66
N ARG A 527 -24.06 -12.80 -4.77
CA ARG A 527 -24.35 -14.13 -4.21
C ARG A 527 -24.43 -15.21 -5.29
N ILE A 528 -23.49 -15.16 -6.22
CA ILE A 528 -23.40 -16.07 -7.36
C ILE A 528 -22.09 -16.85 -7.27
N ILE A 529 -22.14 -18.15 -7.51
CA ILE A 529 -20.94 -18.97 -7.68
C ILE A 529 -20.58 -18.98 -9.15
N TYR A 530 -19.32 -18.73 -9.48
CA TYR A 530 -18.79 -18.84 -10.83
C TYR A 530 -17.82 -20.00 -10.94
N ALA A 531 -17.84 -20.68 -12.08
CA ALA A 531 -17.10 -21.91 -12.28
C ALA A 531 -16.41 -22.00 -13.64
N LEU A 532 -15.16 -22.47 -13.63
CA LEU A 532 -14.49 -23.05 -14.79
C LEU A 532 -14.79 -24.55 -14.83
N VAL A 533 -15.03 -25.09 -16.03
CA VAL A 533 -15.27 -26.53 -16.23
C VAL A 533 -13.97 -27.34 -16.27
N GLY A 534 -12.89 -26.76 -16.78
CA GLY A 534 -11.62 -27.48 -16.97
C GLY A 534 -11.67 -28.48 -18.15
N GLY A 535 -10.68 -29.37 -18.23
CA GLY A 535 -10.62 -30.44 -19.24
C GLY A 535 -10.41 -29.98 -20.68
N GLY A 536 -9.98 -28.74 -20.89
CA GLY A 536 -9.91 -28.09 -22.20
C GLY A 536 -11.24 -27.50 -22.66
N SER A 537 -12.24 -27.38 -21.78
CA SER A 537 -13.50 -26.71 -22.09
C SER A 537 -13.36 -25.19 -22.03
N ALA A 538 -14.11 -24.48 -22.89
CA ALA A 538 -14.24 -23.03 -22.86
C ALA A 538 -15.50 -22.56 -22.11
N ASP A 539 -16.28 -23.49 -21.57
CA ASP A 539 -17.50 -23.22 -20.84
C ASP A 539 -17.19 -22.47 -19.53
N PHE A 540 -17.91 -21.37 -19.32
CA PHE A 540 -17.92 -20.62 -18.08
C PHE A 540 -19.34 -20.66 -17.51
N LEU A 541 -19.47 -21.08 -16.27
CA LEU A 541 -20.78 -21.32 -15.65
C LEU A 541 -20.99 -20.41 -14.46
N SER A 542 -22.26 -20.08 -14.18
CA SER A 542 -22.68 -19.50 -12.91
C SER A 542 -23.80 -20.29 -12.27
N TYR A 543 -23.83 -20.30 -10.94
CA TYR A 543 -24.85 -20.95 -10.13
C TYR A 543 -25.47 -19.95 -9.17
N SER A 544 -26.80 -19.95 -9.10
CA SER A 544 -27.56 -19.22 -8.10
C SER A 544 -28.22 -20.18 -7.13
N ASN A 545 -27.95 -20.01 -5.84
CA ASN A 545 -28.61 -20.77 -4.77
C ASN A 545 -30.11 -20.41 -4.62
N LEU A 546 -30.55 -19.27 -5.17
CA LEU A 546 -31.94 -18.81 -5.09
C LEU A 546 -32.84 -19.62 -6.03
N THR A 547 -32.33 -19.98 -7.19
CA THR A 547 -33.06 -20.75 -8.21
C THR A 547 -32.61 -22.20 -8.30
N ASP A 548 -31.55 -22.57 -7.58
CA ASP A 548 -30.90 -23.88 -7.61
C ASP A 548 -30.62 -24.35 -9.04
N SER A 549 -29.98 -23.48 -9.83
CA SER A 549 -29.78 -23.73 -11.25
C SER A 549 -28.46 -23.15 -11.77
N TRP A 550 -27.81 -23.91 -12.64
CA TRP A 550 -26.66 -23.46 -13.41
C TRP A 550 -27.08 -22.72 -14.69
N THR A 551 -26.31 -21.70 -15.04
CA THR A 551 -26.41 -20.96 -16.29
C THR A 551 -25.06 -20.97 -16.99
N THR A 552 -25.03 -21.31 -18.28
CA THR A 552 -23.84 -21.15 -19.12
C THR A 552 -23.73 -19.70 -19.56
N LEU A 553 -22.62 -19.06 -19.21
CA LEU A 553 -22.31 -17.67 -19.55
C LEU A 553 -21.57 -17.59 -20.89
N ALA A 554 -21.40 -16.37 -21.42
CA ALA A 554 -20.60 -16.15 -22.62
C ALA A 554 -19.17 -16.68 -22.40
N ASN A 555 -18.73 -17.52 -23.34
CA ASN A 555 -17.42 -18.17 -23.28
C ASN A 555 -16.28 -17.15 -23.17
N ILE A 556 -15.18 -17.56 -22.53
CA ILE A 556 -13.89 -16.85 -22.56
C ILE A 556 -13.56 -16.50 -24.02
N ASN A 557 -13.45 -15.21 -24.34
CA ASN A 557 -13.02 -14.77 -25.66
C ASN A 557 -11.72 -13.93 -25.50
N PRO A 558 -10.53 -14.39 -25.98
CA PRO A 558 -10.32 -15.37 -27.05
C PRO A 558 -9.45 -16.60 -26.63
N PRO A 559 -9.22 -17.55 -27.56
CA PRO A 559 -9.62 -18.95 -27.52
C PRO A 559 -8.64 -19.86 -26.74
N SER A 560 -8.97 -20.29 -25.52
CA SER A 560 -8.26 -21.45 -24.98
C SER A 560 -9.12 -22.20 -23.98
N GLY A 561 -9.29 -23.48 -24.24
CA GLY A 561 -9.89 -24.38 -23.28
C GLY A 561 -9.13 -24.35 -21.97
N VAL A 562 -9.84 -24.16 -20.86
CA VAL A 562 -9.25 -24.20 -19.52
C VAL A 562 -8.81 -25.62 -19.23
N GLY A 563 -7.54 -25.82 -18.93
CA GLY A 563 -7.01 -27.12 -18.53
C GLY A 563 -6.37 -27.08 -17.15
N ALA A 564 -5.55 -28.08 -16.83
CA ALA A 564 -4.92 -28.18 -15.52
C ALA A 564 -4.19 -26.88 -15.13
N GLY A 565 -4.52 -26.34 -13.96
CA GLY A 565 -4.05 -25.01 -13.51
C GLY A 565 -5.02 -23.86 -13.77
N GLY A 566 -6.22 -24.15 -14.28
CA GLY A 566 -7.34 -23.23 -14.24
C GLY A 566 -7.65 -22.82 -12.80
N ALA A 567 -7.80 -21.52 -12.56
CA ALA A 567 -8.04 -20.96 -11.23
C ALA A 567 -8.84 -19.67 -11.34
N LEU A 568 -9.69 -19.40 -10.35
CA LEU A 568 -10.50 -18.20 -10.25
C LEU A 568 -10.24 -17.47 -8.95
N ALA A 569 -10.32 -16.14 -8.97
CA ALA A 569 -10.43 -15.31 -7.78
C ALA A 569 -11.38 -14.14 -8.09
N PHE A 570 -12.39 -13.95 -7.24
CA PHE A 570 -13.29 -12.80 -7.31
C PHE A 570 -12.71 -11.63 -6.52
N ASP A 571 -12.69 -10.45 -7.14
CA ASP A 571 -12.41 -9.18 -6.48
C ASP A 571 -13.72 -8.41 -6.22
N SER A 572 -14.06 -8.31 -4.95
CA SER A 572 -15.27 -7.60 -4.50
C SER A 572 -15.16 -6.08 -4.55
N HIS A 573 -14.03 -5.49 -4.94
CA HIS A 573 -13.90 -4.03 -5.02
C HIS A 573 -14.18 -3.47 -6.42
N ASP A 574 -13.77 -4.18 -7.47
CA ASP A 574 -14.01 -3.81 -8.86
C ASP A 574 -15.08 -4.67 -9.55
N GLY A 575 -15.54 -5.74 -8.88
CA GLY A 575 -16.54 -6.66 -9.40
C GLY A 575 -15.99 -7.55 -10.52
N LEU A 576 -14.68 -7.76 -10.56
CA LEU A 576 -14.02 -8.60 -11.55
C LEU A 576 -13.72 -10.00 -11.01
N ILE A 577 -13.82 -11.00 -11.89
CA ILE A 577 -13.33 -12.35 -11.64
C ILE A 577 -12.10 -12.56 -12.48
N TYR A 578 -10.96 -12.80 -11.82
CA TYR A 578 -9.70 -13.06 -12.47
C TYR A 578 -9.51 -14.55 -12.69
N ALA A 579 -9.00 -14.90 -13.87
CA ALA A 579 -8.91 -16.28 -14.32
C ALA A 579 -7.54 -16.61 -14.92
N LEU A 580 -6.93 -17.69 -14.41
CA LEU A 580 -5.87 -18.41 -15.12
C LEU A 580 -6.51 -19.49 -15.99
N VAL A 581 -6.00 -19.66 -17.21
CA VAL A 581 -6.48 -20.72 -18.13
C VAL A 581 -5.80 -22.07 -17.85
N GLY A 582 -4.58 -22.05 -17.31
CA GLY A 582 -3.78 -23.25 -17.09
C GLY A 582 -3.13 -23.82 -18.37
N SER A 583 -2.81 -25.11 -18.36
CA SER A 583 -2.15 -25.85 -19.45
C SER A 583 -0.80 -25.28 -19.91
N GLY A 584 -0.17 -24.40 -19.11
CA GLY A 584 1.08 -23.74 -19.44
C GLY A 584 0.91 -22.45 -20.24
N SER A 585 -0.32 -21.99 -20.47
CA SER A 585 -0.58 -20.68 -21.09
C SER A 585 -0.20 -19.55 -20.13
N ALA A 586 0.41 -18.47 -20.66
CA ALA A 586 0.64 -17.25 -19.88
C ALA A 586 -0.61 -16.38 -19.73
N SER A 587 -1.65 -16.64 -20.53
CA SER A 587 -2.81 -15.76 -20.63
C SER A 587 -3.55 -15.63 -19.30
N PHE A 588 -3.82 -14.38 -18.94
CA PHE A 588 -4.54 -13.99 -17.74
C PHE A 588 -5.69 -13.07 -18.12
N TYR A 589 -6.88 -13.35 -17.59
CA TYR A 589 -8.10 -12.64 -17.97
C TYR A 589 -8.87 -12.16 -16.75
N ALA A 590 -9.72 -11.15 -16.95
CA ALA A 590 -10.71 -10.72 -15.98
C ALA A 590 -12.09 -10.64 -16.61
N TYR A 591 -13.09 -11.19 -15.94
CA TYR A 591 -14.51 -11.13 -16.29
C TYR A 591 -15.21 -10.07 -15.45
N ASN A 592 -15.92 -9.17 -16.11
CA ASN A 592 -16.72 -8.15 -15.43
C ASN A 592 -18.12 -8.69 -15.13
N THR A 593 -18.45 -8.83 -13.85
CA THR A 593 -19.75 -9.38 -13.41
C THR A 593 -20.93 -8.46 -13.75
N ALA A 594 -20.71 -7.16 -13.90
CA ALA A 594 -21.75 -6.20 -14.23
C ALA A 594 -22.07 -6.12 -15.74
N THR A 595 -21.04 -6.19 -16.59
CA THR A 595 -21.23 -6.11 -18.07
C THR A 595 -21.33 -7.47 -18.73
N GLY A 596 -20.76 -8.51 -18.12
CA GLY A 596 -20.69 -9.85 -18.67
C GLY A 596 -19.56 -10.07 -19.68
N ASP A 597 -18.56 -9.18 -19.71
CA ASP A 597 -17.48 -9.19 -20.69
C ASP A 597 -16.15 -9.66 -20.10
N TRP A 598 -15.36 -10.35 -20.93
CA TRP A 598 -13.98 -10.70 -20.63
C TRP A 598 -13.00 -9.65 -21.17
N SER A 599 -11.92 -9.42 -20.42
CA SER A 599 -10.80 -8.56 -20.81
C SER A 599 -9.48 -9.26 -20.55
N SER A 600 -8.50 -9.09 -21.44
CA SER A 600 -7.12 -9.55 -21.21
C SER A 600 -6.42 -8.66 -20.20
N LYS A 601 -5.63 -9.27 -19.32
CA LYS A 601 -4.74 -8.60 -18.37
C LYS A 601 -3.28 -8.89 -18.75
N ALA A 602 -2.34 -8.27 -18.05
CA ALA A 602 -0.93 -8.60 -18.22
C ALA A 602 -0.69 -10.10 -18.03
N ASP A 603 -0.04 -10.71 -19.02
CA ASP A 603 0.25 -12.13 -19.05
C ASP A 603 1.10 -12.54 -17.83
N PHE A 604 0.85 -13.75 -17.35
CA PHE A 604 1.62 -14.37 -16.27
C PHE A 604 3.10 -14.50 -16.69
N PRO A 605 4.07 -13.99 -15.91
CA PRO A 605 5.48 -13.95 -16.32
C PRO A 605 6.03 -15.32 -16.68
N LEU A 606 6.71 -15.43 -17.83
CA LEU A 606 7.38 -16.67 -18.26
C LEU A 606 8.91 -16.61 -18.15
N SER A 607 9.46 -15.40 -18.10
CA SER A 607 10.89 -15.12 -18.02
C SER A 607 11.21 -14.40 -16.72
N TYR A 608 12.26 -14.86 -16.05
CA TYR A 608 12.77 -14.20 -14.85
C TYR A 608 14.01 -13.37 -15.21
N PRO A 609 13.94 -12.02 -15.07
CA PRO A 609 15.07 -11.15 -15.37
C PRO A 609 16.23 -11.42 -14.41
N ARG A 610 17.46 -11.14 -14.86
CA ARG A 610 18.64 -11.27 -13.98
C ARG A 610 18.69 -10.06 -13.04
N PRO A 611 18.95 -10.24 -11.74
CA PRO A 611 19.28 -9.11 -10.91
C PRO A 611 20.63 -8.53 -11.38
N ILE A 612 20.74 -7.22 -11.36
CA ILE A 612 21.96 -6.49 -11.64
C ILE A 612 22.17 -5.46 -10.53
N THR A 613 23.40 -5.38 -10.04
CA THR A 613 23.82 -4.41 -9.04
C THR A 613 24.98 -3.61 -9.61
N VAL A 614 24.86 -2.28 -9.59
CA VAL A 614 25.92 -1.35 -9.98
C VAL A 614 26.40 -0.63 -8.74
N GLU A 615 27.64 -0.89 -8.32
CA GLU A 615 28.24 -0.21 -7.17
C GLU A 615 28.99 1.06 -7.61
N ILE A 616 28.71 2.17 -6.95
CA ILE A 616 29.38 3.46 -7.13
C ILE A 616 30.41 3.61 -6.00
N LEU A 617 31.68 3.73 -6.36
CA LEU A 617 32.81 3.90 -5.44
C LEU A 617 33.35 5.34 -5.50
N ASP A 618 33.89 5.83 -4.39
CA ASP A 618 34.72 7.04 -4.38
C ASP A 618 36.15 6.75 -4.88
N LEU A 619 37.00 7.78 -4.93
CA LEU A 619 38.41 7.66 -5.35
C LEU A 619 39.29 6.82 -4.40
N LEU A 620 38.76 6.43 -3.23
CA LEU A 620 39.42 5.63 -2.22
C LEU A 620 38.81 4.22 -2.11
N ASP A 621 38.02 3.80 -3.11
CA ASP A 621 37.28 2.53 -3.15
C ASP A 621 36.25 2.35 -2.02
N ASN A 622 35.75 3.45 -1.42
CA ASN A 622 34.64 3.36 -0.48
C ASN A 622 33.31 3.36 -1.23
N SER A 623 32.46 2.37 -0.92
CA SER A 623 31.09 2.27 -1.43
C SER A 623 30.26 3.49 -1.06
N GLN A 624 29.78 4.19 -2.09
CA GLN A 624 28.89 5.34 -1.95
C GLN A 624 27.42 4.93 -2.17
N ARG A 625 27.16 4.01 -3.11
CA ARG A 625 25.80 3.58 -3.48
C ARG A 625 25.79 2.26 -4.23
N PHE A 626 24.77 1.44 -4.00
CA PHE A 626 24.38 0.34 -4.89
C PHE A 626 23.15 0.77 -5.69
N LEU A 627 23.18 0.60 -7.01
CA LEU A 627 22.03 0.73 -7.90
C LEU A 627 21.59 -0.69 -8.27
N GLU A 628 20.57 -1.17 -7.59
CA GLU A 628 20.01 -2.49 -7.84
C GLU A 628 18.87 -2.40 -8.86
N GLY A 629 18.73 -3.43 -9.68
CA GLY A 629 17.64 -3.53 -10.63
C GLY A 629 17.59 -4.90 -11.27
N PHE A 630 16.78 -5.00 -12.32
CA PHE A 630 16.61 -6.22 -13.09
C PHE A 630 16.93 -5.94 -14.55
N THR A 631 17.68 -6.83 -15.19
CA THR A 631 17.96 -6.74 -16.63
C THR A 631 16.73 -7.17 -17.41
N ASP A 632 16.40 -6.49 -18.50
CA ASP A 632 15.48 -7.03 -19.50
C ASP A 632 16.13 -8.24 -20.21
N PRO A 633 15.55 -9.45 -20.14
CA PRO A 633 16.05 -10.65 -20.81
C PRO A 633 16.28 -10.48 -22.32
N ASP A 634 15.46 -9.67 -22.98
CA ASP A 634 15.48 -9.46 -24.42
C ASP A 634 16.43 -8.31 -24.82
N SER A 635 16.80 -7.46 -23.86
CA SER A 635 17.80 -6.41 -24.06
C SER A 635 19.22 -6.95 -23.94
N TYR A 636 20.15 -6.31 -24.64
CA TYR A 636 21.60 -6.51 -24.52
C TYR A 636 22.27 -5.40 -23.69
N ASN A 637 21.49 -4.46 -23.16
CA ASN A 637 22.01 -3.35 -22.38
C ASN A 637 21.16 -3.05 -21.14
N TYR A 638 21.81 -2.46 -20.13
CA TYR A 638 21.19 -1.94 -18.92
C TYR A 638 21.64 -0.50 -18.73
N PHE A 639 20.70 0.43 -18.69
CA PHE A 639 20.99 1.85 -18.50
C PHE A 639 20.87 2.20 -17.03
N PHE A 640 21.84 2.96 -16.51
CA PHE A 640 21.78 3.47 -15.15
C PHE A 640 22.12 4.96 -15.11
N ILE A 641 21.52 5.64 -14.14
CA ILE A 641 21.82 7.02 -13.77
C ILE A 641 22.12 7.04 -12.27
N TYR A 642 23.15 7.78 -11.90
CA TYR A 642 23.42 8.23 -10.55
C TYR A 642 23.77 9.71 -10.61
N ASP A 643 22.87 10.56 -10.13
CA ASP A 643 23.01 12.01 -10.05
C ASP A 643 23.14 12.49 -8.60
N GLY A 644 23.47 11.58 -7.67
CA GLY A 644 23.49 11.89 -6.25
C GLY A 644 22.10 12.13 -5.65
N SER A 645 21.01 11.90 -6.41
CA SER A 645 19.67 11.83 -5.83
C SER A 645 19.66 10.75 -4.74
N THR A 646 19.19 11.17 -3.58
CA THR A 646 18.64 10.25 -2.59
C THR A 646 17.16 10.20 -2.91
N GLU A 647 16.58 9.00 -3.01
CA GLU A 647 15.13 8.86 -2.95
C GLU A 647 14.65 9.52 -1.65
N LEU A 648 14.08 10.71 -1.78
CA LEU A 648 13.39 11.42 -0.71
C LEU A 648 11.88 11.15 -0.83
N ASP A 649 11.54 10.00 -1.40
CA ASP A 649 10.37 9.82 -2.24
C ASP A 649 9.08 9.52 -1.45
N GLY A 650 8.10 10.40 -1.60
CA GLY A 650 6.77 9.89 -1.87
C GLY A 650 5.76 9.83 -0.73
N HIS A 651 5.99 10.46 0.42
CA HIS A 651 4.98 10.48 1.51
C HIS A 651 4.55 11.85 2.00
N ILE A 652 5.08 12.91 1.41
CA ILE A 652 4.67 14.29 1.66
C ILE A 652 3.28 14.49 1.01
N PRO A 653 2.31 15.11 1.71
CA PRO A 653 1.05 15.50 1.14
C PRO A 653 1.29 16.29 -0.15
N GLN A 654 0.64 15.87 -1.24
CA GLN A 654 0.70 16.44 -2.59
C GLN A 654 0.20 17.91 -2.69
N ASP A 655 -0.09 18.53 -1.55
CA ASP A 655 -0.59 19.91 -1.43
C ASP A 655 0.39 20.75 -0.59
N GLY A 656 1.50 21.14 -1.23
CA GLY A 656 2.34 22.26 -0.80
C GLY A 656 3.62 21.93 -0.03
N SER A 657 4.41 22.99 0.16
CA SER A 657 5.70 22.97 0.83
C SER A 657 5.61 23.18 2.35
N GLY A 658 6.69 22.86 3.08
CA GLY A 658 6.85 23.28 4.48
C GLY A 658 6.38 22.26 5.53
N TYR A 659 6.56 20.97 5.26
CA TYR A 659 6.25 19.90 6.22
C TYR A 659 7.54 19.27 6.80
N VAL A 660 7.58 18.92 8.08
CA VAL A 660 8.75 18.28 8.73
C VAL A 660 8.72 16.78 8.62
N SER A 661 7.53 16.18 8.65
CA SER A 661 7.39 14.72 8.57
C SER A 661 7.76 14.26 7.18
N GLY A 662 8.99 13.79 7.05
CA GLY A 662 9.58 13.28 5.82
C GLY A 662 10.53 12.14 6.15
N ILE A 663 10.62 11.24 5.19
CA ILE A 663 10.99 9.84 5.32
C ILE A 663 12.40 9.69 5.90
N TRP A 664 12.58 8.60 6.66
CA TRP A 664 13.87 8.21 7.20
C TRP A 664 14.89 8.04 6.07
N LEU A 665 16.00 8.77 6.18
CA LEU A 665 17.20 8.51 5.41
C LEU A 665 17.80 7.19 5.91
N GLN A 666 17.66 6.11 5.16
CA GLN A 666 18.78 5.19 5.05
C GLN A 666 19.23 5.00 3.62
N PRO A 667 20.53 4.75 3.43
CA PRO A 667 21.00 4.06 2.24
C PRO A 667 20.29 2.72 2.20
N TYR A 668 19.28 2.58 1.34
CA TYR A 668 18.91 1.25 0.89
C TYR A 668 20.17 0.57 0.35
N LYS A 669 20.32 -0.68 0.79
CA LYS A 669 21.46 -1.56 0.52
C LYS A 669 21.68 -1.77 -0.96
#